data_AF-A0A8H8DBL0-F1
#
_entry.id   AF-A0A8H8DBL0-F1
#
_cell.length_a   1.000
_cell.length_b   1.000
_cell.length_c   1.000
_cell.angle_alpha   90.00
_cell.angle_beta   90.00
_cell.angle_gamma   90.00
#
_symmetry.space_group_name_H-M   'P 1'
#
loop_
_entity.id
_entity.type
_entity.pdbx_description
1 polymer ?
#
loop_
_entity_poly.entity_id
_entity_poly.type
_entity_poly.pdbx_seq_one_letter_code
_entity_poly.pdbx_strand_id
1 'polypeptide(L)'
;MGSSEDDEALKILASIRINRLINDSQLEYFAQERGSGYSERVIRDVLNVVFELGRRAVPDDVKSKLIMHCLIPSSEMPIQLLLNILDNLGPSQARSHGLKDVPSKKISLALQVELLTHVVRNFELFAPTVQKYRFIVLPILTKLMALEYLRTCVSSIVRLIILQDQPVYESCRNKSGTSQRHPLSEWECNCIKGLQVKFPRDPNLEILVDTIDMASGNQQTSINQNKSVLGTELSIAFSPRLLGENTKRRKIRHNTSFCSMDQIVKEEAVSSSTPDSRQSTLMKRIFAIHLCTEKMTLNELDEYFRFASFQNRDFCDQWVIEVLWDFRRCNHENFSIKSINKFVLNFGNDVDWSATFSQRVRLVRLINASGYEIRSMIVKDKKELSVHYLQNVSFYSCLSKNYIMDLFSLMEITMESNFELVKQIVTMLFELTQFCPKARPMVARKITSLYRKRRFINIPSTANFTLPRPIVYFMLLHGDLNLLDDICLYLAEEKNLHYKDDKSRRSQNCFTMEIVNQLWRGKFLSLDLQRNSPHKALFFNHLLVPKLFNSSSFSVPLGDIGGILLSPVFAFISTTRLRHLEDEHNLDERIEGPLTEENVTLMQTQKRTQWLQLSRDAIKLEVLRFLDKRHFTGICDMMFKSLKSLAGARNKNV
;
A
#
# COMPACT_ATOMS: atom_id res chain seq x y z
N MET A 1 -14.91 31.29 -5.36
CA MET A 1 -16.23 31.97 -5.40
C MET A 1 -17.03 31.28 -6.50
N GLY A 2 -18.35 31.13 -6.38
CA GLY A 2 -19.16 30.48 -7.42
C GLY A 2 -19.23 31.31 -8.70
N SER A 3 -19.53 30.68 -9.83
CA SER A 3 -19.96 31.42 -11.04
C SER A 3 -21.38 31.95 -10.84
N SER A 4 -21.79 32.91 -11.67
CA SER A 4 -23.16 33.43 -11.62
C SER A 4 -24.22 32.38 -12.00
N GLU A 5 -23.84 31.34 -12.77
CA GLU A 5 -24.76 30.27 -13.17
C GLU A 5 -25.01 29.26 -12.03
N ASP A 6 -23.98 28.97 -11.22
CA ASP A 6 -24.06 28.09 -10.05
C ASP A 6 -25.08 28.60 -9.02
N ASP A 7 -25.06 29.90 -8.73
CA ASP A 7 -25.97 30.50 -7.74
C ASP A 7 -27.42 30.58 -8.28
N GLU A 8 -27.65 30.62 -9.59
CA GLU A 8 -28.99 30.55 -10.18
C GLU A 8 -29.54 29.11 -10.18
N ALA A 9 -28.70 28.12 -10.52
CA ALA A 9 -29.05 26.71 -10.39
C ALA A 9 -29.46 26.35 -8.94
N LEU A 10 -28.76 26.90 -7.94
CA LEU A 10 -29.11 26.72 -6.53
C LEU A 10 -30.43 27.40 -6.12
N LYS A 11 -30.76 28.58 -6.67
CA LYS A 11 -32.09 29.21 -6.47
C LYS A 11 -33.21 28.35 -7.06
N ILE A 12 -33.00 27.80 -8.25
CA ILE A 12 -33.96 26.90 -8.90
C ILE A 12 -34.17 25.63 -8.06
N LEU A 13 -33.10 25.01 -7.56
CA LEU A 13 -33.18 23.84 -6.67
C LEU A 13 -33.90 24.17 -5.35
N ALA A 14 -33.66 25.34 -4.76
CA ALA A 14 -34.39 25.80 -3.58
C ALA A 14 -35.89 25.98 -3.86
N SER A 15 -36.25 26.54 -5.02
CA SER A 15 -37.63 26.67 -5.48
C SER A 15 -38.30 25.29 -5.67
N ILE A 16 -37.62 24.34 -6.33
CA ILE A 16 -38.11 22.97 -6.52
C ILE A 16 -38.31 22.26 -5.18
N ARG A 17 -37.43 22.48 -4.19
CA ARG A 17 -37.59 21.89 -2.85
C ARG A 17 -38.81 22.43 -2.09
N ILE A 18 -39.18 23.69 -2.31
CA ILE A 18 -40.36 24.32 -1.71
C ILE A 18 -41.64 23.88 -2.44
N ASN A 19 -41.66 24.01 -3.77
CA ASN A 19 -42.84 23.83 -4.61
C ASN A 19 -43.10 22.35 -4.99
N ARG A 20 -42.08 21.49 -4.88
CA ARG A 20 -42.08 20.04 -5.18
C ARG A 20 -42.45 19.67 -6.61
N LEU A 21 -42.37 20.65 -7.51
CA LEU A 21 -42.61 20.53 -8.94
C LEU A 21 -41.44 21.16 -9.67
N ILE A 22 -41.21 20.73 -10.91
CA ILE A 22 -40.25 21.34 -11.82
C ILE A 22 -41.00 21.75 -13.09
N ASN A 23 -40.89 23.03 -13.45
CA ASN A 23 -41.56 23.62 -14.60
C ASN A 23 -40.68 23.46 -15.86
N ASP A 24 -41.29 23.53 -17.04
CA ASP A 24 -40.57 23.32 -18.30
C ASP A 24 -39.43 24.33 -18.52
N SER A 25 -39.61 25.60 -18.12
CA SER A 25 -38.54 26.61 -18.16
C SER A 25 -37.36 26.31 -17.23
N GLN A 26 -37.57 25.59 -16.12
CA GLN A 26 -36.50 25.13 -15.23
C GLN A 26 -35.78 23.91 -15.82
N LEU A 27 -36.51 23.04 -16.53
CA LEU A 27 -35.91 21.93 -17.29
C LEU A 27 -35.09 22.43 -18.48
N GLU A 28 -35.56 23.44 -19.20
CA GLU A 28 -34.84 24.09 -20.28
C GLU A 28 -33.54 24.74 -19.79
N TYR A 29 -33.57 25.45 -18.65
CA TYR A 29 -32.35 25.96 -18.01
C TYR A 29 -31.34 24.84 -17.73
N PHE A 30 -31.78 23.76 -17.07
CA PHE A 30 -30.88 22.63 -16.78
C PHE A 30 -30.44 21.85 -18.03
N ALA A 31 -31.19 21.92 -19.14
CA ALA A 31 -30.82 21.32 -20.41
C ALA A 31 -29.81 22.18 -21.19
N GLN A 32 -29.82 23.51 -21.03
CA GLN A 32 -28.86 24.44 -21.62
C GLN A 32 -27.50 24.36 -20.92
N GLU A 33 -27.48 24.41 -19.58
CA GLU A 33 -26.27 24.23 -18.75
C GLU A 33 -25.70 22.79 -18.77
N ARG A 34 -26.33 21.88 -19.51
CA ARG A 34 -25.84 20.51 -19.70
C ARG A 34 -24.49 20.43 -20.42
N GLY A 35 -24.15 21.45 -21.22
CA GLY A 35 -22.91 21.49 -22.02
C GLY A 35 -21.66 21.90 -21.23
N SER A 36 -21.83 22.72 -20.18
CA SER A 36 -20.79 23.19 -19.26
C SER A 36 -20.56 22.21 -18.10
N GLY A 37 -21.63 21.54 -17.65
CA GLY A 37 -21.61 20.63 -16.51
C GLY A 37 -21.66 21.35 -15.16
N TYR A 38 -22.10 20.67 -14.13
CA TYR A 38 -22.40 21.26 -12.82
C TYR A 38 -21.24 21.14 -11.83
N SER A 39 -21.06 22.17 -11.00
CA SER A 39 -20.07 22.14 -9.92
C SER A 39 -20.44 21.14 -8.83
N GLU A 40 -19.45 20.76 -8.02
CA GLU A 40 -19.63 19.90 -6.84
C GLU A 40 -20.75 20.41 -5.91
N ARG A 41 -20.89 21.73 -5.77
CA ARG A 41 -21.89 22.36 -4.88
C ARG A 41 -23.30 22.11 -5.37
N VAL A 42 -23.55 22.31 -6.67
CA VAL A 42 -24.87 22.07 -7.29
C VAL A 42 -25.21 20.58 -7.24
N ILE A 43 -24.27 19.69 -7.60
CA ILE A 43 -24.49 18.24 -7.56
C ILE A 43 -24.78 17.75 -6.14
N ARG A 44 -24.09 18.30 -5.13
CA ARG A 44 -24.36 17.97 -3.73
C ARG A 44 -25.81 18.31 -3.34
N ASP A 45 -26.30 19.48 -3.73
CA ASP A 45 -27.67 19.89 -3.39
C ASP A 45 -28.74 19.18 -4.23
N VAL A 46 -28.46 18.82 -5.48
CA VAL A 46 -29.30 17.87 -6.25
C VAL A 46 -29.42 16.53 -5.51
N LEU A 47 -28.30 15.94 -5.09
CA LEU A 47 -28.30 14.68 -4.34
C LEU A 47 -29.02 14.81 -2.99
N ASN A 48 -28.88 15.95 -2.30
CA ASN A 48 -29.64 16.23 -1.07
C ASN A 48 -31.16 16.22 -1.30
N VAL A 49 -31.63 16.79 -2.42
CA VAL A 49 -33.07 16.79 -2.80
C VAL A 49 -33.53 15.38 -3.21
N VAL A 50 -32.72 14.63 -3.97
CA VAL A 50 -33.01 13.26 -4.39
C VAL A 50 -33.07 12.30 -3.20
N PHE A 51 -32.15 12.43 -2.23
CA PHE A 51 -32.10 11.60 -1.02
C PHE A 51 -33.02 12.09 0.11
N GLU A 52 -33.75 13.20 -0.05
CA GLU A 52 -34.75 13.61 0.94
C GLU A 52 -35.93 12.61 0.94
N LEU A 53 -36.17 11.98 2.10
CA LEU A 53 -37.19 10.95 2.32
C LEU A 53 -38.13 11.37 3.46
N GLY A 54 -39.43 11.51 3.18
CA GLY A 54 -40.44 11.86 4.18
C GLY A 54 -41.62 12.64 3.59
N ARG A 55 -42.49 13.19 4.46
CA ARG A 55 -43.68 13.97 4.03
C ARG A 55 -43.36 15.27 3.27
N ARG A 56 -42.10 15.70 3.27
CA ARG A 56 -41.59 16.88 2.55
C ARG A 56 -40.75 16.54 1.32
N ALA A 57 -40.54 15.25 1.04
CA ALA A 57 -39.80 14.81 -0.13
C ALA A 57 -40.47 15.27 -1.43
N VAL A 58 -39.63 15.56 -2.42
CA VAL A 58 -39.99 15.80 -3.80
C VAL A 58 -40.44 14.47 -4.45
N PRO A 59 -41.46 14.46 -5.33
CA PRO A 59 -41.89 13.29 -6.09
C PRO A 59 -40.78 12.61 -6.92
N ASP A 60 -40.90 11.30 -7.12
CA ASP A 60 -39.88 10.49 -7.80
C ASP A 60 -39.71 10.83 -9.29
N ASP A 61 -40.75 11.32 -9.98
CA ASP A 61 -40.67 11.80 -11.37
C ASP A 61 -39.83 13.07 -11.49
N VAL A 62 -39.97 13.99 -10.53
CA VAL A 62 -39.14 15.20 -10.43
C VAL A 62 -37.70 14.84 -10.04
N LYS A 63 -37.49 13.84 -9.17
CA LYS A 63 -36.16 13.32 -8.83
C LYS A 63 -35.46 12.67 -10.03
N SER A 64 -36.17 11.89 -10.83
CA SER A 64 -35.66 11.31 -12.09
C SER A 64 -35.22 12.41 -13.06
N LYS A 65 -36.08 13.41 -13.30
CA LYS A 65 -35.73 14.60 -14.10
C LYS A 65 -34.45 15.31 -13.60
N LEU A 66 -34.31 15.50 -12.29
CA LEU A 66 -33.11 16.09 -11.69
C LEU A 66 -31.85 15.22 -11.88
N ILE A 67 -31.94 13.89 -11.78
CA ILE A 67 -30.80 12.99 -12.07
C ILE A 67 -30.43 13.09 -13.57
N MET A 68 -31.42 13.01 -14.45
CA MET A 68 -31.23 13.00 -15.91
C MET A 68 -30.57 14.26 -16.45
N HIS A 69 -30.91 15.43 -15.89
CA HIS A 69 -30.43 16.73 -16.36
C HIS A 69 -29.26 17.28 -15.54
N CYS A 70 -29.22 17.08 -14.22
CA CYS A 70 -28.26 17.75 -13.34
C CYS A 70 -27.10 16.86 -12.85
N LEU A 71 -27.16 15.53 -12.99
CA LEU A 71 -26.09 14.63 -12.54
C LEU A 71 -24.99 14.46 -13.62
N ILE A 72 -24.40 15.59 -14.02
CA ILE A 72 -23.30 15.71 -14.99
C ILE A 72 -22.25 16.66 -14.38
N PRO A 73 -21.09 16.16 -13.92
CA PRO A 73 -20.08 17.00 -13.29
C PRO A 73 -19.25 17.81 -14.29
N SER A 74 -18.79 19.00 -13.89
CA SER A 74 -17.79 19.79 -14.63
C SER A 74 -16.34 19.50 -14.24
N SER A 75 -16.10 18.73 -13.17
CA SER A 75 -14.76 18.45 -12.62
C SER A 75 -14.70 17.11 -11.88
N GLU A 76 -13.51 16.71 -11.40
CA GLU A 76 -13.34 15.47 -10.64
C GLU A 76 -14.23 15.44 -9.39
N MET A 77 -15.02 14.38 -9.22
CA MET A 77 -15.98 14.26 -8.12
C MET A 77 -15.34 13.66 -6.86
N PRO A 78 -15.43 14.33 -5.69
CA PRO A 78 -14.79 13.88 -4.47
C PRO A 78 -15.48 12.67 -3.84
N ILE A 79 -14.71 11.91 -3.07
CA ILE A 79 -15.12 10.64 -2.47
C ILE A 79 -16.37 10.76 -1.58
N GLN A 80 -16.59 11.90 -0.95
CA GLN A 80 -17.77 12.15 -0.11
C GLN A 80 -19.08 12.06 -0.91
N LEU A 81 -19.12 12.57 -2.14
CA LEU A 81 -20.30 12.46 -2.99
C LEU A 81 -20.52 11.02 -3.45
N LEU A 82 -19.46 10.32 -3.85
CA LEU A 82 -19.55 8.91 -4.23
C LEU A 82 -20.00 8.03 -3.06
N LEU A 83 -19.52 8.26 -1.85
CA LEU A 83 -19.96 7.51 -0.66
C LEU A 83 -21.40 7.85 -0.25
N ASN A 84 -21.84 9.11 -0.41
CA ASN A 84 -23.25 9.50 -0.20
C ASN A 84 -24.18 8.80 -1.20
N ILE A 85 -23.76 8.70 -2.46
CA ILE A 85 -24.41 7.89 -3.49
C ILE A 85 -24.47 6.42 -3.05
N LEU A 86 -23.33 5.81 -2.72
CA LEU A 86 -23.25 4.38 -2.41
C LEU A 86 -24.01 3.99 -1.13
N ASP A 87 -24.08 4.84 -0.10
CA ASP A 87 -24.91 4.56 1.07
C ASP A 87 -26.41 4.55 0.72
N ASN A 88 -26.87 5.36 -0.23
CA ASN A 88 -28.28 5.41 -0.62
C ASN A 88 -28.74 4.26 -1.55
N LEU A 89 -27.83 3.33 -1.89
CA LEU A 89 -28.14 2.13 -2.66
C LEU A 89 -28.48 0.94 -1.75
N GLY A 90 -29.31 0.04 -2.27
CA GLY A 90 -29.73 -1.19 -1.60
C GLY A 90 -31.18 -1.15 -1.08
N PRO A 91 -31.65 -2.27 -0.52
CA PRO A 91 -32.98 -2.36 0.08
C PRO A 91 -33.08 -1.53 1.36
N SER A 92 -34.28 -1.02 1.64
CA SER A 92 -34.58 -0.45 2.96
C SER A 92 -34.56 -1.55 4.02
N GLN A 93 -33.87 -1.33 5.14
CA GLN A 93 -33.71 -2.32 6.21
C GLN A 93 -34.07 -1.72 7.57
N ALA A 94 -34.59 -2.54 8.48
CA ALA A 94 -34.61 -2.20 9.90
C ALA A 94 -33.21 -2.42 10.48
N ARG A 95 -32.59 -1.37 11.02
CA ARG A 95 -31.32 -1.48 11.74
C ARG A 95 -31.59 -1.33 13.24
N SER A 96 -31.32 -2.38 14.00
CA SER A 96 -31.34 -2.36 15.46
C SER A 96 -30.21 -1.47 16.00
N HIS A 97 -30.55 -0.28 16.52
CA HIS A 97 -29.60 0.62 17.17
C HIS A 97 -29.79 0.52 18.69
N GLY A 98 -29.12 -0.45 19.31
CA GLY A 98 -29.42 -0.85 20.68
C GLY A 98 -30.79 -1.55 20.75
N LEU A 99 -31.65 -1.12 21.68
CA LEU A 99 -33.00 -1.70 21.90
C LEU A 99 -34.09 -1.17 20.94
N LYS A 100 -33.75 -0.39 19.90
CA LYS A 100 -34.72 0.18 18.96
C LYS A 100 -34.35 -0.10 17.51
N ASP A 101 -35.30 -0.66 16.76
CA ASP A 101 -35.21 -0.78 15.32
C ASP A 101 -35.50 0.57 14.65
N VAL A 102 -34.50 1.12 13.98
CA VAL A 102 -34.61 2.33 13.16
C VAL A 102 -34.64 1.91 11.68
N PRO A 103 -35.74 2.16 10.94
CA PRO A 103 -35.80 1.82 9.53
C PRO A 103 -34.91 2.78 8.71
N SER A 104 -33.81 2.26 8.15
CA SER A 104 -33.02 2.98 7.15
C SER A 104 -33.75 2.92 5.81
N LYS A 105 -34.67 3.86 5.60
CA LYS A 105 -35.34 4.06 4.31
C LYS A 105 -34.32 4.47 3.24
N LYS A 106 -34.51 3.98 2.03
CA LYS A 106 -33.70 4.29 0.84
C LYS A 106 -34.61 4.80 -0.30
N ILE A 107 -34.02 5.43 -1.30
CA ILE A 107 -34.74 5.86 -2.52
C ILE A 107 -35.27 4.66 -3.30
N SER A 108 -36.26 4.88 -4.17
CA SER A 108 -36.91 3.82 -4.95
C SER A 108 -35.94 3.11 -5.90
N LEU A 109 -36.25 1.84 -6.22
CA LEU A 109 -35.37 0.99 -7.03
C LEU A 109 -35.04 1.60 -8.40
N ALA A 110 -36.01 2.25 -9.04
CA ALA A 110 -35.83 2.95 -10.31
C ALA A 110 -34.80 4.08 -10.20
N LEU A 111 -34.93 4.96 -9.20
CA LEU A 111 -33.98 6.04 -8.95
C LEU A 111 -32.57 5.53 -8.62
N GLN A 112 -32.44 4.39 -7.92
CA GLN A 112 -31.12 3.78 -7.66
C GLN A 112 -30.42 3.34 -8.96
N VAL A 113 -31.16 2.76 -9.90
CA VAL A 113 -30.63 2.31 -11.21
C VAL A 113 -30.30 3.49 -12.12
N GLU A 114 -31.19 4.49 -12.17
CA GLU A 114 -31.01 5.71 -12.96
C GLU A 114 -29.77 6.50 -12.50
N LEU A 115 -29.62 6.67 -11.18
CA LEU A 115 -28.47 7.34 -10.58
C LEU A 115 -27.16 6.59 -10.87
N LEU A 116 -27.12 5.26 -10.70
CA LEU A 116 -25.94 4.48 -11.09
C LEU A 116 -25.66 4.53 -12.60
N THR A 117 -26.68 4.56 -13.44
CA THR A 117 -26.53 4.71 -14.91
C THR A 117 -25.84 6.03 -15.25
N HIS A 118 -26.18 7.12 -14.54
CA HIS A 118 -25.49 8.41 -14.69
C HIS A 118 -24.06 8.41 -14.13
N VAL A 119 -23.78 7.67 -13.06
CA VAL A 119 -22.40 7.46 -12.57
C VAL A 119 -21.57 6.66 -13.59
N VAL A 120 -22.14 5.65 -14.26
CA VAL A 120 -21.47 4.91 -15.35
C VAL A 120 -21.20 5.81 -16.55
N ARG A 121 -22.19 6.61 -16.99
CA ARG A 121 -22.04 7.53 -18.13
C ARG A 121 -20.94 8.58 -17.91
N ASN A 122 -20.82 9.09 -16.68
CA ASN A 122 -19.83 10.12 -16.31
C ASN A 122 -18.61 9.52 -15.57
N PHE A 123 -18.34 8.22 -15.72
CA PHE A 123 -17.38 7.51 -14.86
C PHE A 123 -15.95 8.10 -14.92
N GLU A 124 -15.56 8.71 -16.05
CA GLU A 124 -14.25 9.36 -16.21
C GLU A 124 -13.99 10.46 -15.16
N LEU A 125 -15.03 11.16 -14.72
CA LEU A 125 -14.95 12.21 -13.68
C LEU A 125 -15.00 11.67 -12.25
N PHE A 126 -15.43 10.41 -12.07
CA PHE A 126 -15.33 9.68 -10.80
C PHE A 126 -14.05 8.84 -10.70
N ALA A 127 -13.45 8.47 -11.84
CA ALA A 127 -12.38 7.50 -11.94
C ALA A 127 -11.15 7.79 -11.05
N PRO A 128 -10.57 9.01 -11.00
CA PRO A 128 -9.35 9.25 -10.22
C PRO A 128 -9.62 9.09 -8.71
N THR A 129 -10.77 9.56 -8.24
CA THR A 129 -11.24 9.36 -6.87
C THR A 129 -11.57 7.90 -6.57
N VAL A 130 -12.23 7.17 -7.48
CA VAL A 130 -12.49 5.72 -7.32
C VAL A 130 -11.17 4.94 -7.19
N GLN A 131 -10.16 5.25 -8.01
CA GLN A 131 -8.85 4.60 -7.91
C GLN A 131 -8.15 4.91 -6.58
N LYS A 132 -8.12 6.18 -6.17
CA LYS A 132 -7.52 6.65 -4.91
C LYS A 132 -8.12 5.97 -3.67
N TYR A 133 -9.41 5.65 -3.70
CA TYR A 133 -10.15 5.03 -2.59
C TYR A 133 -10.60 3.59 -2.87
N ARG A 134 -9.98 2.89 -3.83
CA ARG A 134 -10.38 1.55 -4.32
C ARG A 134 -10.64 0.53 -3.20
N PHE A 135 -9.81 0.51 -2.16
CA PHE A 135 -9.90 -0.44 -1.04
C PHE A 135 -11.16 -0.27 -0.17
N ILE A 136 -11.88 0.85 -0.32
CA ILE A 136 -13.15 1.13 0.35
C ILE A 136 -14.30 0.91 -0.64
N VAL A 137 -14.18 1.44 -1.86
CA VAL A 137 -15.23 1.41 -2.87
C VAL A 137 -15.48 0.00 -3.41
N LEU A 138 -14.44 -0.77 -3.70
CA LEU A 138 -14.54 -2.05 -4.38
C LEU A 138 -15.23 -3.16 -3.54
N PRO A 139 -15.00 -3.29 -2.22
CA PRO A 139 -15.79 -4.19 -1.38
C PRO A 139 -17.27 -3.78 -1.26
N ILE A 140 -17.59 -2.49 -1.34
CA ILE A 140 -18.98 -1.98 -1.33
C ILE A 140 -19.67 -2.37 -2.64
N LEU A 141 -19.04 -2.08 -3.80
CA LEU A 141 -19.55 -2.48 -5.10
C LEU A 141 -19.74 -4.00 -5.20
N THR A 142 -18.76 -4.79 -4.75
CA THR A 142 -18.85 -6.27 -4.76
C THR A 142 -20.04 -6.79 -3.94
N LYS A 143 -20.40 -6.13 -2.82
CA LYS A 143 -21.61 -6.44 -2.05
C LYS A 143 -22.90 -5.99 -2.77
N LEU A 144 -22.90 -4.79 -3.37
CA LEU A 144 -24.06 -4.29 -4.13
C LEU A 144 -24.35 -5.14 -5.38
N MET A 145 -23.34 -5.77 -5.97
CA MET A 145 -23.47 -6.68 -7.13
C MET A 145 -24.34 -7.92 -6.86
N ALA A 146 -24.54 -8.30 -5.59
CA ALA A 146 -25.49 -9.35 -5.22
C ALA A 146 -26.95 -8.95 -5.51
N LEU A 147 -27.26 -7.65 -5.56
CA LEU A 147 -28.58 -7.11 -5.84
C LEU A 147 -28.81 -7.08 -7.35
N GLU A 148 -29.71 -7.95 -7.84
CA GLU A 148 -30.00 -8.15 -9.26
C GLU A 148 -30.25 -6.84 -10.02
N TYR A 149 -31.08 -5.95 -9.48
CA TYR A 149 -31.45 -4.69 -10.12
C TYR A 149 -30.29 -3.67 -10.24
N LEU A 150 -29.24 -3.76 -9.42
CA LEU A 150 -28.04 -2.89 -9.53
C LEU A 150 -26.90 -3.55 -10.31
N ARG A 151 -26.92 -4.88 -10.44
CA ARG A 151 -25.79 -5.70 -10.87
C ARG A 151 -25.22 -5.28 -12.23
N THR A 152 -26.06 -4.96 -13.21
CA THR A 152 -25.62 -4.49 -14.55
C THR A 152 -24.79 -3.20 -14.48
N CYS A 153 -25.26 -2.20 -13.73
CA CYS A 153 -24.51 -0.96 -13.55
C CYS A 153 -23.24 -1.19 -12.71
N VAL A 154 -23.35 -1.93 -11.61
CA VAL A 154 -22.22 -2.19 -10.69
C VAL A 154 -21.11 -3.01 -11.36
N SER A 155 -21.46 -4.03 -12.15
CA SER A 155 -20.49 -4.81 -12.93
C SER A 155 -19.80 -3.97 -13.99
N SER A 156 -20.49 -3.02 -14.62
CA SER A 156 -19.89 -2.06 -15.55
C SER A 156 -18.90 -1.13 -14.85
N ILE A 157 -19.23 -0.62 -13.65
CA ILE A 157 -18.30 0.17 -12.83
C ILE A 157 -17.06 -0.68 -12.48
N VAL A 158 -17.22 -1.90 -11.96
CA VAL A 158 -16.10 -2.77 -11.60
C VAL A 158 -15.24 -3.12 -12.81
N ARG A 159 -15.86 -3.36 -13.98
CA ARG A 159 -15.13 -3.58 -15.24
C ARG A 159 -14.31 -2.36 -15.66
N LEU A 160 -14.87 -1.15 -15.55
CA LEU A 160 -14.14 0.09 -15.84
C LEU A 160 -12.96 0.31 -14.89
N ILE A 161 -13.11 -0.03 -13.59
CA ILE A 161 -12.01 0.00 -12.60
C ILE A 161 -10.88 -0.97 -13.00
N ILE A 162 -11.21 -2.17 -13.49
CA ILE A 162 -10.22 -3.18 -13.92
C ILE A 162 -9.47 -2.72 -15.18
N LEU A 163 -10.15 -2.05 -16.12
CA LEU A 163 -9.58 -1.67 -17.43
C LEU A 163 -8.71 -0.39 -17.41
N GLN A 164 -8.77 0.44 -16.37
CA GLN A 164 -8.03 1.71 -16.28
C GLN A 164 -6.66 1.58 -15.60
N ASP A 165 -5.75 0.79 -16.18
CA ASP A 165 -4.56 0.26 -15.50
C ASP A 165 -3.56 1.33 -14.92
N GLN A 166 -3.39 1.28 -13.60
CA GLN A 166 -2.44 1.97 -12.68
C GLN A 166 -2.46 3.52 -12.59
N PRO A 167 -2.36 4.05 -11.35
CA PRO A 167 -1.03 4.23 -10.76
C PRO A 167 -0.76 3.42 -9.49
N VAL A 168 0.53 3.29 -9.18
CA VAL A 168 1.09 2.52 -8.05
C VAL A 168 0.63 3.07 -6.70
N TYR A 169 -0.51 2.59 -6.20
CA TYR A 169 -0.97 2.90 -4.83
C TYR A 169 -0.46 1.87 -3.82
N GLU A 170 0.48 2.29 -2.98
CA GLU A 170 1.04 1.48 -1.90
C GLU A 170 -0.02 1.11 -0.85
N SER A 171 -0.54 -0.11 -0.88
CA SER A 171 -1.31 -0.65 0.25
C SER A 171 -0.44 -0.68 1.51
N CYS A 172 -0.94 -0.13 2.61
CA CYS A 172 -0.31 -0.22 3.93
C CYS A 172 -0.42 -1.62 4.57
N ARG A 173 -1.10 -2.58 3.92
CA ARG A 173 -1.19 -3.98 4.35
C ARG A 173 -0.55 -4.90 3.30
N ASN A 174 0.42 -5.67 3.77
CA ASN A 174 1.17 -6.73 3.07
C ASN A 174 1.93 -6.28 1.82
N LYS A 175 3.23 -5.98 1.94
CA LYS A 175 4.19 -5.86 0.82
C LYS A 175 5.14 -7.06 0.78
N SER A 176 4.65 -8.17 0.23
CA SER A 176 5.44 -9.32 -0.23
C SER A 176 5.00 -9.67 -1.66
N GLY A 177 5.94 -10.10 -2.50
CA GLY A 177 5.69 -10.45 -3.90
C GLY A 177 5.68 -9.26 -4.87
N THR A 178 6.75 -9.12 -5.66
CA THR A 178 6.76 -8.38 -6.93
C THR A 178 6.15 -9.25 -8.03
N SER A 179 4.87 -9.55 -7.88
CA SER A 179 3.99 -10.06 -8.92
C SER A 179 3.07 -8.91 -9.31
N GLN A 180 2.65 -8.79 -10.57
CA GLN A 180 1.59 -7.85 -10.94
C GLN A 180 0.36 -8.16 -10.08
N ARG A 181 0.05 -7.28 -9.13
CA ARG A 181 -1.09 -7.50 -8.24
C ARG A 181 -2.34 -7.13 -9.00
N HIS A 182 -3.13 -8.16 -9.28
CA HIS A 182 -4.46 -8.06 -9.85
C HIS A 182 -5.26 -6.92 -9.18
N PRO A 183 -6.02 -6.10 -9.94
CA PRO A 183 -6.72 -4.92 -9.39
C PRO A 183 -7.77 -5.25 -8.33
N LEU A 184 -8.29 -6.49 -8.34
CA LEU A 184 -9.14 -7.06 -7.30
C LEU A 184 -8.33 -7.97 -6.36
N SER A 185 -8.68 -7.99 -5.07
CA SER A 185 -8.22 -9.01 -4.13
C SER A 185 -8.81 -10.40 -4.41
N GLU A 186 -8.16 -11.44 -3.89
CA GLU A 186 -8.61 -12.83 -4.02
C GLU A 186 -10.04 -13.04 -3.50
N TRP A 187 -10.42 -12.37 -2.40
CA TRP A 187 -11.78 -12.41 -1.87
C TRP A 187 -12.80 -11.79 -2.84
N GLU A 188 -12.47 -10.65 -3.47
CA GLU A 188 -13.33 -10.00 -4.47
C GLU A 188 -13.50 -10.88 -5.72
N CYS A 189 -12.41 -11.46 -6.23
CA CYS A 189 -12.47 -12.43 -7.33
C CYS A 189 -13.36 -13.63 -7.00
N ASN A 190 -13.18 -14.24 -5.82
CA ASN A 190 -13.96 -15.39 -5.39
C ASN A 190 -15.45 -15.05 -5.18
N CYS A 191 -15.76 -13.85 -4.70
CA CYS A 191 -17.14 -13.37 -4.61
C CYS A 191 -17.79 -13.17 -5.99
N ILE A 192 -17.08 -12.58 -6.96
CA ILE A 192 -17.62 -12.35 -8.31
C ILE A 192 -17.80 -13.68 -9.06
N LYS A 193 -16.82 -14.58 -9.02
CA LYS A 193 -16.96 -15.93 -9.60
C LYS A 193 -18.07 -16.73 -8.92
N GLY A 194 -18.20 -16.61 -7.60
CA GLY A 194 -19.30 -17.21 -6.84
C GLY A 194 -20.68 -16.63 -7.20
N LEU A 195 -20.76 -15.38 -7.65
CA LEU A 195 -21.99 -14.80 -8.21
C LEU A 195 -22.27 -15.31 -9.62
N GLN A 196 -21.27 -15.43 -10.50
CA GLN A 196 -21.44 -16.02 -11.84
C GLN A 196 -21.95 -17.46 -11.77
N VAL A 197 -21.42 -18.28 -10.86
CA VAL A 197 -21.90 -19.66 -10.63
C VAL A 197 -23.36 -19.69 -10.15
N LYS A 198 -23.80 -18.69 -9.38
CA LYS A 198 -25.21 -18.57 -8.93
C LYS A 198 -26.14 -18.01 -10.00
N PHE A 199 -25.63 -17.18 -10.90
CA PHE A 199 -26.38 -16.51 -11.96
C PHE A 199 -25.72 -16.76 -13.34
N PRO A 200 -25.67 -18.02 -13.82
CA PRO A 200 -24.89 -18.40 -15.01
C PRO A 200 -25.48 -17.89 -16.34
N ARG A 201 -26.64 -17.23 -16.31
CA ARG A 201 -27.28 -16.59 -17.48
C ARG A 201 -27.11 -15.07 -17.50
N ASP A 202 -26.32 -14.50 -16.58
CA ASP A 202 -26.09 -13.06 -16.53
C ASP A 202 -24.87 -12.67 -17.39
N PRO A 203 -25.07 -12.07 -18.57
CA PRO A 203 -23.97 -11.77 -19.49
C PRO A 203 -23.01 -10.74 -18.92
N ASN A 204 -23.43 -9.93 -17.94
CA ASN A 204 -22.57 -8.92 -17.33
C ASN A 204 -21.57 -9.54 -16.35
N LEU A 205 -21.97 -10.61 -15.65
CA LEU A 205 -21.08 -11.38 -14.80
C LEU A 205 -20.12 -12.25 -15.62
N GLU A 206 -20.59 -12.82 -16.73
CA GLU A 206 -19.75 -13.55 -17.69
C GLU A 206 -18.64 -12.64 -18.26
N ILE A 207 -19.01 -11.52 -18.87
CA ILE A 207 -18.06 -10.53 -19.41
C ILE A 207 -17.12 -9.98 -18.32
N LEU A 208 -17.59 -9.83 -17.07
CA LEU A 208 -16.76 -9.37 -15.96
C LEU A 208 -15.75 -10.44 -15.53
N VAL A 209 -16.14 -11.71 -15.44
CA VAL A 209 -15.22 -12.80 -15.09
C VAL A 209 -14.21 -13.04 -16.22
N ASP A 210 -14.61 -12.97 -17.49
CA ASP A 210 -13.69 -12.98 -18.63
C ASP A 210 -12.67 -11.83 -18.53
N THR A 211 -13.13 -10.62 -18.16
CA THR A 211 -12.23 -9.47 -17.97
C THR A 211 -11.25 -9.70 -16.80
N ILE A 212 -11.69 -10.35 -15.71
CA ILE A 212 -10.85 -10.73 -14.57
C ILE A 212 -9.82 -11.79 -14.96
N ASP A 213 -10.21 -12.81 -15.72
CA ASP A 213 -9.32 -13.90 -16.11
C ASP A 213 -8.32 -13.47 -17.18
N MET A 214 -8.71 -12.59 -18.12
CA MET A 214 -7.78 -11.88 -19.00
C MET A 214 -6.78 -11.01 -18.22
N ALA A 215 -7.23 -10.28 -17.19
CA ALA A 215 -6.36 -9.47 -16.33
C ALA A 215 -5.46 -10.31 -15.39
N SER A 216 -5.82 -11.58 -15.16
CA SER A 216 -5.06 -12.50 -14.29
C SER A 216 -3.99 -13.31 -15.03
N GLY A 217 -3.95 -13.28 -16.37
CA GLY A 217 -2.95 -13.99 -17.18
C GLY A 217 -3.08 -15.53 -17.19
N ASN A 218 -4.10 -16.09 -16.55
CA ASN A 218 -4.32 -17.54 -16.47
C ASN A 218 -5.06 -18.05 -17.71
N GLN A 219 -4.32 -18.39 -18.77
CA GLN A 219 -4.85 -19.31 -19.78
C GLN A 219 -4.84 -20.74 -19.23
N GLN A 220 -5.97 -21.18 -18.66
CA GLN A 220 -6.33 -22.60 -18.65
C GLN A 220 -7.44 -22.84 -19.66
N THR A 221 -7.08 -23.50 -20.75
CA THR A 221 -8.02 -23.96 -21.76
C THR A 221 -8.89 -25.10 -21.21
N SER A 222 -10.21 -24.95 -21.33
CA SER A 222 -11.09 -26.10 -21.55
C SER A 222 -12.09 -25.75 -22.65
N ILE A 223 -12.15 -26.61 -23.67
CA ILE A 223 -12.95 -26.45 -24.89
C ILE A 223 -13.97 -27.59 -24.92
N ASN A 224 -15.13 -27.35 -25.56
CA ASN A 224 -16.32 -28.20 -25.75
C ASN A 224 -17.36 -28.03 -24.63
N GLN A 225 -18.65 -27.75 -24.89
CA GLN A 225 -19.43 -27.65 -26.14
C GLN A 225 -20.65 -26.72 -25.90
N ASN A 226 -21.46 -26.23 -26.86
CA ASN A 226 -21.63 -26.58 -28.27
C ASN A 226 -21.97 -25.32 -29.14
N LYS A 227 -22.68 -25.47 -30.27
CA LYS A 227 -23.06 -24.41 -31.23
C LYS A 227 -24.56 -24.04 -31.21
N SER A 228 -24.81 -22.82 -31.71
CA SER A 228 -25.98 -22.31 -32.46
C SER A 228 -26.99 -21.48 -31.65
N VAL A 229 -27.64 -20.41 -32.14
CA VAL A 229 -27.58 -19.54 -33.33
C VAL A 229 -28.61 -18.41 -33.07
N LEU A 230 -28.25 -17.15 -33.38
CA LEU A 230 -29.09 -15.94 -33.57
C LEU A 230 -30.02 -15.37 -32.45
N GLY A 231 -29.97 -14.03 -32.37
CA GLY A 231 -31.02 -13.13 -31.82
C GLY A 231 -30.74 -12.57 -30.42
N THR A 232 -30.81 -11.26 -30.13
CA THR A 232 -31.08 -10.08 -30.98
C THR A 232 -30.48 -8.83 -30.33
N GLU A 233 -29.94 -7.92 -31.15
CA GLU A 233 -29.70 -6.47 -30.96
C GLU A 233 -29.50 -5.87 -29.54
N LEU A 234 -28.38 -5.13 -29.40
CA LEU A 234 -28.46 -3.74 -28.94
C LEU A 234 -27.34 -2.90 -29.58
N SER A 235 -27.75 -1.93 -30.37
CA SER A 235 -26.90 -1.07 -31.20
C SER A 235 -26.12 -0.03 -30.39
N ILE A 236 -24.81 0.06 -30.60
CA ILE A 236 -24.05 1.29 -30.36
C ILE A 236 -23.73 1.90 -31.73
N ALA A 237 -24.43 3.00 -32.04
CA ALA A 237 -24.25 3.71 -33.29
C ALA A 237 -22.96 4.57 -33.26
N PHE A 238 -22.00 4.22 -34.10
CA PHE A 238 -21.05 5.20 -34.63
C PHE A 238 -21.71 6.00 -35.74
N SER A 239 -21.28 7.24 -35.94
CA SER A 239 -21.72 8.09 -37.06
C SER A 239 -20.57 9.03 -37.50
N PRO A 240 -20.58 9.56 -38.74
CA PRO A 240 -19.85 8.85 -39.79
C PRO A 240 -18.97 9.76 -40.66
N ARG A 241 -17.88 9.22 -41.23
CA ARG A 241 -17.23 9.83 -42.42
C ARG A 241 -16.83 8.79 -43.47
N LEU A 242 -17.69 8.69 -44.47
CA LEU A 242 -17.43 8.41 -45.88
C LEU A 242 -16.00 7.98 -46.28
N LEU A 243 -15.88 6.72 -46.71
CA LEU A 243 -15.00 6.37 -47.83
C LEU A 243 -15.53 5.10 -48.51
N GLY A 244 -16.45 5.31 -49.45
CA GLY A 244 -16.87 4.28 -50.41
C GLY A 244 -15.96 4.30 -51.63
N GLU A 245 -15.74 3.11 -52.20
CA GLU A 245 -15.28 2.88 -53.56
C GLU A 245 -13.89 3.42 -53.97
N ASN A 246 -12.91 2.51 -54.01
CA ASN A 246 -12.52 1.96 -55.32
C ASN A 246 -11.71 0.66 -55.20
N THR A 247 -12.24 -0.41 -55.76
CA THR A 247 -11.48 -1.64 -56.05
C THR A 247 -10.62 -1.46 -57.30
N LYS A 248 -9.32 -1.75 -57.26
CA LYS A 248 -8.58 -2.45 -58.35
C LYS A 248 -7.10 -2.75 -58.04
N ARG A 249 -6.67 -3.93 -58.52
CA ARG A 249 -5.31 -4.51 -58.54
C ARG A 249 -4.18 -3.52 -58.88
N ARG A 250 -3.01 -3.64 -58.22
CA ARG A 250 -1.72 -3.95 -58.90
C ARG A 250 -0.60 -4.40 -57.96
N LYS A 251 0.47 -4.96 -58.57
CA LYS A 251 1.58 -5.70 -57.94
C LYS A 251 2.69 -4.78 -57.39
N ILE A 252 3.35 -5.29 -56.33
CA ILE A 252 4.79 -5.25 -56.01
C ILE A 252 5.62 -4.17 -56.74
N ARG A 253 6.28 -3.31 -55.95
CA ARG A 253 7.70 -2.93 -56.14
C ARG A 253 8.32 -2.52 -54.81
N HIS A 254 9.54 -2.98 -54.56
CA HIS A 254 10.45 -2.31 -53.62
C HIS A 254 10.74 -0.90 -54.15
N ASN A 255 10.84 0.07 -53.25
CA ASN A 255 11.84 1.13 -53.36
C ASN A 255 12.14 1.70 -51.98
N THR A 256 13.43 1.82 -51.69
CA THR A 256 13.99 2.56 -50.56
C THR A 256 13.90 4.06 -50.82
N SER A 257 13.38 4.82 -49.88
CA SER A 257 13.63 6.27 -49.80
C SER A 257 13.71 6.71 -48.34
N PHE A 258 14.85 7.28 -47.97
CA PHE A 258 15.04 7.95 -46.69
C PHE A 258 14.06 9.13 -46.54
N CYS A 259 13.66 9.41 -45.30
CA CYS A 259 13.17 10.74 -44.91
C CYS A 259 13.86 11.12 -43.60
N SER A 260 14.53 12.28 -43.57
CA SER A 260 15.38 12.71 -42.45
C SER A 260 14.58 13.40 -41.34
N MET A 261 15.18 13.48 -40.15
CA MET A 261 14.61 14.07 -38.92
C MET A 261 14.58 15.62 -38.90
N ASP A 262 14.61 16.29 -40.07
CA ASP A 262 14.77 17.74 -40.18
C ASP A 262 13.47 18.54 -40.39
N GLN A 263 12.30 17.89 -40.38
CA GLN A 263 11.00 18.54 -40.66
C GLN A 263 10.01 18.55 -39.47
N ILE A 264 10.48 18.40 -38.23
CA ILE A 264 9.63 18.50 -37.01
C ILE A 264 9.90 19.81 -36.21
N VAL A 265 10.82 20.67 -36.68
CA VAL A 265 11.24 21.89 -35.93
C VAL A 265 10.50 23.17 -36.37
N LYS A 266 9.52 23.09 -37.28
CA LYS A 266 8.66 24.23 -37.63
C LYS A 266 7.19 23.80 -37.74
N GLU A 267 6.33 24.66 -37.20
CA GLU A 267 4.86 24.53 -37.16
C GLU A 267 4.31 23.44 -36.24
N GLU A 268 4.42 23.68 -34.92
CA GLU A 268 3.22 23.77 -34.06
C GLU A 268 3.57 24.49 -32.74
N ALA A 269 3.40 25.80 -32.74
CA ALA A 269 3.13 26.55 -31.51
C ALA A 269 1.61 26.60 -31.32
N VAL A 270 1.16 26.54 -30.07
CA VAL A 270 -0.24 26.57 -29.54
C VAL A 270 -0.78 25.22 -29.05
N SER A 271 -1.41 25.28 -27.87
CA SER A 271 -2.14 24.23 -27.13
C SER A 271 -1.31 23.18 -26.36
N SER A 272 -0.96 23.56 -25.13
CA SER A 272 -0.66 22.61 -24.06
C SER A 272 -1.89 21.74 -23.75
N SER A 273 -1.83 20.45 -24.10
CA SER A 273 -2.77 19.43 -23.60
C SER A 273 -1.99 18.19 -23.16
N THR A 274 -2.37 17.63 -22.02
CA THR A 274 -1.73 16.44 -21.47
C THR A 274 -2.02 15.22 -22.36
N PRO A 275 -1.02 14.40 -22.73
CA PRO A 275 -1.21 13.31 -23.67
C PRO A 275 -2.12 12.23 -23.07
N ASP A 276 -3.07 11.76 -23.88
CA ASP A 276 -3.97 10.65 -23.55
C ASP A 276 -3.23 9.45 -22.95
N SER A 277 -3.84 8.77 -21.99
CA SER A 277 -3.26 7.60 -21.31
C SER A 277 -2.78 6.52 -22.30
N ARG A 278 -3.47 6.38 -23.45
CA ARG A 278 -3.10 5.50 -24.55
C ARG A 278 -1.85 5.98 -25.31
N GLN A 279 -1.73 7.28 -25.58
CA GLN A 279 -0.53 7.86 -26.20
C GLN A 279 0.69 7.76 -25.28
N SER A 280 0.55 8.08 -23.99
CA SER A 280 1.62 7.87 -22.99
C SER A 280 2.06 6.40 -22.94
N THR A 281 1.12 5.45 -22.99
CA THR A 281 1.42 4.00 -22.99
C THR A 281 2.09 3.55 -24.27
N LEU A 282 1.71 4.10 -25.42
CA LEU A 282 2.36 3.85 -26.69
C LEU A 282 3.77 4.43 -26.72
N MET A 283 3.97 5.68 -26.26
CA MET A 283 5.31 6.30 -26.14
C MET A 283 6.22 5.53 -25.18
N LYS A 284 5.74 5.12 -24.00
CA LYS A 284 6.49 4.23 -23.07
C LYS A 284 6.98 2.96 -23.78
N ARG A 285 6.09 2.29 -24.53
CA ARG A 285 6.42 1.06 -25.28
C ARG A 285 7.40 1.31 -26.42
N ILE A 286 7.19 2.36 -27.20
CA ILE A 286 8.08 2.77 -28.30
C ILE A 286 9.48 3.10 -27.75
N PHE A 287 9.57 3.93 -26.72
CA PHE A 287 10.83 4.31 -26.06
C PHE A 287 11.56 3.09 -25.46
N ALA A 288 10.84 2.20 -24.76
CA ALA A 288 11.41 0.95 -24.26
C ALA A 288 11.91 0.03 -25.40
N ILE A 289 11.17 -0.05 -26.52
CA ILE A 289 11.61 -0.80 -27.71
C ILE A 289 12.87 -0.17 -28.32
N HIS A 290 12.96 1.15 -28.44
CA HIS A 290 14.17 1.81 -28.97
C HIS A 290 15.40 1.60 -28.09
N LEU A 291 15.25 1.67 -26.75
CA LEU A 291 16.28 1.31 -25.78
C LEU A 291 16.72 -0.16 -25.90
N CYS A 292 15.78 -1.09 -26.00
CA CYS A 292 16.07 -2.53 -26.08
C CYS A 292 16.52 -3.02 -27.47
N THR A 293 16.41 -2.21 -28.52
CA THR A 293 16.83 -2.56 -29.90
C THR A 293 18.10 -1.83 -30.35
N GLU A 294 18.85 -1.24 -29.41
CA GLU A 294 20.08 -0.45 -29.66
C GLU A 294 19.91 0.74 -30.62
N LYS A 295 18.66 1.11 -30.94
CA LYS A 295 18.31 2.25 -31.82
C LYS A 295 18.41 3.60 -31.13
N MET A 296 18.56 3.60 -29.81
CA MET A 296 18.85 4.79 -29.01
C MET A 296 19.97 4.43 -28.04
N THR A 297 21.10 5.13 -28.13
CA THR A 297 22.26 4.82 -27.27
C THR A 297 22.15 5.50 -25.91
N LEU A 298 22.78 4.93 -24.87
CA LEU A 298 22.89 5.59 -23.57
C LEU A 298 23.64 6.93 -23.64
N ASN A 299 24.47 7.13 -24.67
CA ASN A 299 25.15 8.40 -24.93
C ASN A 299 24.20 9.49 -25.45
N GLU A 300 23.30 9.18 -26.39
CA GLU A 300 22.26 10.12 -26.86
C GLU A 300 21.33 10.54 -25.72
N LEU A 301 20.99 9.60 -24.83
CA LEU A 301 20.26 9.91 -23.60
C LEU A 301 21.08 10.79 -22.65
N ASP A 302 22.37 10.52 -22.47
CA ASP A 302 23.25 11.35 -21.65
C ASP A 302 23.38 12.78 -22.20
N GLU A 303 23.39 12.96 -23.53
CA GLU A 303 23.33 14.28 -24.16
C GLU A 303 21.99 14.99 -23.92
N TYR A 304 20.85 14.30 -24.08
CA TYR A 304 19.53 14.84 -23.73
C TYR A 304 19.49 15.33 -22.26
N PHE A 305 19.96 14.51 -21.32
CA PHE A 305 20.07 14.87 -19.90
C PHE A 305 21.11 15.97 -19.60
N ARG A 306 22.05 16.23 -20.51
CA ARG A 306 23.06 17.28 -20.37
C ARG A 306 22.59 18.64 -20.87
N PHE A 307 21.81 18.67 -21.96
CA PHE A 307 21.28 19.92 -22.53
C PHE A 307 20.07 20.45 -21.76
N ALA A 308 19.20 19.56 -21.30
CA ALA A 308 18.02 19.96 -20.55
C ALA A 308 18.40 20.23 -19.07
N SER A 309 17.91 21.32 -18.49
CA SER A 309 18.31 21.74 -17.14
C SER A 309 17.53 21.00 -16.04
N PHE A 310 18.24 20.22 -15.21
CA PHE A 310 17.69 19.53 -14.03
C PHE A 310 17.03 20.47 -12.97
N GLN A 311 17.12 21.80 -13.17
CA GLN A 311 16.49 22.82 -12.34
C GLN A 311 15.01 23.08 -12.72
N ASN A 312 14.58 22.66 -13.92
CA ASN A 312 13.21 22.91 -14.36
C ASN A 312 12.21 21.99 -13.61
N ARG A 313 11.04 22.49 -13.22
CA ARG A 313 10.08 21.70 -12.40
C ARG A 313 9.38 20.61 -13.21
N ASP A 314 9.17 20.87 -14.49
CA ASP A 314 8.57 19.95 -15.48
C ASP A 314 9.63 19.04 -16.14
N PHE A 315 10.84 18.99 -15.57
CA PHE A 315 11.95 18.22 -16.10
C PHE A 315 11.73 16.70 -15.95
N CYS A 316 11.64 16.02 -17.10
CA CYS A 316 11.40 14.59 -17.28
C CYS A 316 10.11 14.06 -16.65
N ASP A 317 9.18 13.64 -17.50
CA ASP A 317 8.04 12.84 -17.09
C ASP A 317 8.47 11.62 -16.27
N GLN A 318 7.74 11.34 -15.20
CA GLN A 318 7.98 10.20 -14.31
C GLN A 318 8.13 8.87 -15.07
N TRP A 319 7.42 8.71 -16.20
CA TRP A 319 7.46 7.49 -17.00
C TRP A 319 8.81 7.23 -17.68
N VAL A 320 9.57 8.28 -18.05
CA VAL A 320 10.92 8.11 -18.60
C VAL A 320 11.84 7.51 -17.54
N ILE A 321 11.70 7.98 -16.29
CA ILE A 321 12.47 7.48 -15.14
C ILE A 321 12.08 6.03 -14.81
N GLU A 322 10.80 5.66 -14.91
CA GLU A 322 10.38 4.24 -14.76
C GLU A 322 10.99 3.34 -15.84
N VAL A 323 10.92 3.73 -17.12
CA VAL A 323 11.46 2.91 -18.23
C VAL A 323 12.99 2.76 -18.12
N LEU A 324 13.71 3.83 -17.78
CA LEU A 324 15.15 3.77 -17.53
C LEU A 324 15.50 2.90 -16.32
N TRP A 325 14.65 2.88 -15.28
CA TRP A 325 14.84 2.02 -14.12
C TRP A 325 14.62 0.54 -14.45
N ASP A 326 13.56 0.20 -15.19
CA ASP A 326 13.33 -1.19 -15.62
C ASP A 326 14.39 -1.65 -16.63
N PHE A 327 14.84 -0.80 -17.55
CA PHE A 327 15.97 -1.09 -18.43
C PHE A 327 17.26 -1.37 -17.62
N ARG A 328 17.55 -0.55 -16.60
CA ARG A 328 18.68 -0.77 -15.69
C ARG A 328 18.59 -2.11 -14.95
N ARG A 329 17.39 -2.54 -14.53
CA ARG A 329 17.18 -3.84 -13.86
C ARG A 329 17.52 -5.01 -14.78
N CYS A 330 17.32 -4.86 -16.09
CA CYS A 330 17.70 -5.85 -17.09
C CYS A 330 19.18 -5.79 -17.48
N ASN A 331 19.78 -4.59 -17.59
CA ASN A 331 21.14 -4.38 -18.10
C ASN A 331 22.04 -3.62 -17.11
N HIS A 332 22.19 -4.19 -15.91
CA HIS A 332 22.78 -3.49 -14.76
C HIS A 332 24.28 -3.17 -14.87
N GLU A 333 25.06 -3.98 -15.60
CA GLU A 333 26.52 -3.81 -15.73
C GLU A 333 26.89 -2.65 -16.68
N ASN A 334 26.12 -2.47 -17.77
CA ASN A 334 26.41 -1.47 -18.81
C ASN A 334 25.66 -0.14 -18.63
N PHE A 335 24.74 -0.04 -17.67
CA PHE A 335 23.95 1.17 -17.46
C PHE A 335 24.77 2.27 -16.78
N SER A 336 25.06 3.36 -17.52
CA SER A 336 25.69 4.56 -16.97
C SER A 336 25.24 5.80 -17.74
N ILE A 337 24.71 6.80 -17.03
CA ILE A 337 24.34 8.12 -17.57
C ILE A 337 25.12 9.16 -16.76
N LYS A 338 26.20 9.69 -17.33
CA LYS A 338 27.21 10.47 -16.59
C LYS A 338 26.63 11.79 -16.08
N SER A 339 25.69 12.39 -16.78
CA SER A 339 25.01 13.63 -16.41
C SER A 339 24.11 13.44 -15.19
N ILE A 340 23.36 12.32 -15.13
CA ILE A 340 22.57 11.95 -13.94
C ILE A 340 23.48 11.67 -12.75
N ASN A 341 24.56 10.90 -12.94
CA ASN A 341 25.56 10.67 -11.90
C ASN A 341 26.12 12.00 -11.36
N LYS A 342 26.57 12.89 -12.24
CA LYS A 342 27.14 14.19 -11.86
C LYS A 342 26.13 15.09 -11.14
N PHE A 343 24.87 15.09 -11.54
CA PHE A 343 23.80 15.86 -10.89
C PHE A 343 23.45 15.30 -9.51
N VAL A 344 23.19 14.00 -9.40
CA VAL A 344 22.76 13.37 -8.14
C VAL A 344 23.87 13.36 -7.10
N LEU A 345 25.11 13.09 -7.52
CA LEU A 345 26.28 13.12 -6.63
C LEU A 345 26.81 14.54 -6.37
N ASN A 346 26.17 15.60 -6.89
CA ASN A 346 26.74 16.96 -6.91
C ASN A 346 27.18 17.43 -5.51
N PHE A 347 28.50 17.60 -5.35
CA PHE A 347 29.12 18.01 -4.10
C PHE A 347 29.06 19.53 -3.85
N GLY A 348 28.79 20.37 -4.86
CA GLY A 348 28.66 21.83 -4.71
C GLY A 348 27.41 22.30 -3.94
N ASN A 349 27.43 23.53 -3.41
CA ASN A 349 26.27 24.11 -2.72
C ASN A 349 25.20 24.52 -3.75
N ASP A 350 23.99 23.96 -3.63
CA ASP A 350 22.86 24.29 -4.51
C ASP A 350 22.16 25.56 -4.00
N VAL A 351 21.90 26.52 -4.89
CA VAL A 351 21.23 27.81 -4.55
C VAL A 351 19.76 27.61 -4.17
N ASP A 352 19.09 26.61 -4.76
CA ASP A 352 17.76 26.13 -4.35
C ASP A 352 17.85 24.62 -4.04
N TRP A 353 18.38 24.30 -2.86
CA TRP A 353 18.51 22.91 -2.40
C TRP A 353 17.17 22.18 -2.32
N SER A 354 16.05 22.88 -2.11
CA SER A 354 14.73 22.24 -2.02
C SER A 354 14.30 21.64 -3.36
N ALA A 355 14.44 22.42 -4.44
CA ALA A 355 14.15 21.95 -5.79
C ALA A 355 15.15 20.88 -6.25
N THR A 356 16.45 21.07 -6.02
CA THR A 356 17.45 20.07 -6.44
C THR A 356 17.32 18.77 -5.66
N PHE A 357 17.01 18.81 -4.37
CA PHE A 357 16.77 17.60 -3.57
C PHE A 357 15.55 16.83 -4.09
N SER A 358 14.43 17.50 -4.39
CA SER A 358 13.24 16.84 -4.95
C SER A 358 13.52 16.11 -6.27
N GLN A 359 14.31 16.72 -7.18
CA GLN A 359 14.71 16.06 -8.43
C GLN A 359 15.76 14.96 -8.19
N ARG A 360 16.66 15.16 -7.22
CA ARG A 360 17.64 14.13 -6.81
C ARG A 360 16.96 12.87 -6.30
N VAL A 361 15.91 12.98 -5.49
CA VAL A 361 15.11 11.83 -5.01
C VAL A 361 14.59 11.01 -6.19
N ARG A 362 14.00 11.64 -7.21
CA ARG A 362 13.47 10.94 -8.40
C ARG A 362 14.55 10.18 -9.19
N LEU A 363 15.75 10.74 -9.26
CA LEU A 363 16.86 10.23 -10.07
C LEU A 363 17.82 9.30 -9.31
N VAL A 364 17.76 9.22 -7.98
CA VAL A 364 18.76 8.47 -7.17
C VAL A 364 18.85 6.99 -7.52
N ARG A 365 17.73 6.35 -7.91
CA ARG A 365 17.70 4.96 -8.38
C ARG A 365 18.43 4.74 -9.72
N LEU A 366 18.72 5.79 -10.50
CA LEU A 366 19.40 5.68 -11.78
C LEU A 366 20.94 5.85 -11.68
N ILE A 367 21.51 6.18 -10.52
CA ILE A 367 22.97 6.42 -10.44
C ILE A 367 23.80 5.14 -10.50
N ASN A 368 24.83 5.12 -11.34
CA ASN A 368 25.89 4.11 -11.30
C ASN A 368 27.09 4.71 -10.58
N ALA A 369 27.17 4.50 -9.26
CA ALA A 369 28.12 5.12 -8.35
C ALA A 369 28.65 4.10 -7.34
N SER A 370 29.89 4.29 -6.89
CA SER A 370 30.50 3.47 -5.83
C SER A 370 29.82 3.72 -4.47
N GLY A 371 29.90 2.74 -3.56
CA GLY A 371 29.37 2.91 -2.20
C GLY A 371 30.00 4.09 -1.43
N TYR A 372 31.23 4.50 -1.77
CA TYR A 372 31.89 5.65 -1.16
C TYR A 372 31.25 6.98 -1.59
N GLU A 373 30.91 7.13 -2.87
CA GLU A 373 30.21 8.30 -3.40
C GLU A 373 28.78 8.40 -2.84
N ILE A 374 28.06 7.27 -2.82
CA ILE A 374 26.73 7.17 -2.20
C ILE A 374 26.79 7.56 -0.71
N ARG A 375 27.81 7.07 0.02
CA ARG A 375 28.04 7.45 1.43
C ARG A 375 28.29 8.96 1.58
N SER A 376 29.11 9.55 0.73
CA SER A 376 29.42 11.00 0.78
C SER A 376 28.17 11.85 0.52
N MET A 377 27.37 11.48 -0.49
CA MET A 377 26.08 12.10 -0.80
C MET A 377 25.11 12.03 0.40
N ILE A 378 24.92 10.85 1.00
CA ILE A 378 24.04 10.67 2.17
C ILE A 378 24.49 11.53 3.36
N VAL A 379 25.79 11.65 3.61
CA VAL A 379 26.33 12.48 4.70
C VAL A 379 26.05 13.98 4.47
N LYS A 380 26.16 14.45 3.23
CA LYS A 380 25.81 15.83 2.85
C LYS A 380 24.30 16.06 2.98
N ASP A 381 23.50 15.21 2.35
CA ASP A 381 22.03 15.38 2.33
C ASP A 381 21.42 15.28 3.74
N LYS A 382 22.01 14.49 4.65
CA LYS A 382 21.63 14.48 6.07
C LYS A 382 21.83 15.84 6.77
N LYS A 383 22.88 16.59 6.43
CA LYS A 383 23.14 17.92 6.99
C LYS A 383 22.12 18.93 6.48
N GLU A 384 21.93 19.01 5.17
CA GLU A 384 20.97 19.96 4.57
C GLU A 384 19.52 19.64 5.00
N LEU A 385 19.13 18.35 5.04
CA LEU A 385 17.86 17.93 5.62
C LEU A 385 17.69 18.42 7.07
N SER A 386 18.74 18.39 7.89
CA SER A 386 18.63 18.86 9.28
C SER A 386 18.36 20.37 9.41
N VAL A 387 18.75 21.16 8.40
CA VAL A 387 18.48 22.60 8.33
C VAL A 387 17.08 22.87 7.76
N HIS A 388 16.73 22.22 6.65
CA HIS A 388 15.50 22.52 5.90
C HIS A 388 14.24 21.78 6.41
N TYR A 389 14.37 20.66 7.12
CA TYR A 389 13.23 19.82 7.52
C TYR A 389 12.13 20.57 8.28
N LEU A 390 12.50 21.49 9.16
CA LEU A 390 11.55 22.28 9.96
C LEU A 390 10.73 23.29 9.13
N GLN A 391 11.16 23.62 7.90
CA GLN A 391 10.45 24.54 7.01
C GLN A 391 9.18 23.91 6.42
N ASN A 392 9.22 22.62 6.09
CA ASN A 392 8.03 21.86 5.68
C ASN A 392 8.17 20.37 6.02
N VAL A 393 7.85 20.04 7.27
CA VAL A 393 7.91 18.68 7.82
C VAL A 393 7.17 17.66 6.95
N SER A 394 6.00 18.00 6.41
CA SER A 394 5.18 17.07 5.62
C SER A 394 5.82 16.70 4.28
N PHE A 395 6.34 17.70 3.57
CA PHE A 395 7.01 17.56 2.28
C PHE A 395 8.31 16.79 2.41
N TYR A 396 9.20 17.25 3.31
CA TYR A 396 10.49 16.60 3.52
C TYR A 396 10.35 15.19 4.10
N SER A 397 9.36 14.92 4.95
CA SER A 397 9.11 13.54 5.42
C SER A 397 8.70 12.58 4.30
N CYS A 398 7.96 13.08 3.30
CA CYS A 398 7.62 12.30 2.10
C CYS A 398 8.86 12.08 1.21
N LEU A 399 9.63 13.13 0.92
CA LEU A 399 10.86 13.02 0.14
C LEU A 399 11.91 12.12 0.80
N SER A 400 12.14 12.24 2.11
CA SER A 400 13.06 11.37 2.85
C SER A 400 12.62 9.91 2.83
N LYS A 401 11.31 9.62 2.91
CA LYS A 401 10.79 8.24 2.74
C LYS A 401 11.18 7.69 1.36
N ASN A 402 10.90 8.44 0.30
CA ASN A 402 11.17 8.00 -1.08
C ASN A 402 12.68 7.83 -1.29
N TYR A 403 13.49 8.84 -0.95
CA TYR A 403 14.96 8.81 -1.03
C TYR A 403 15.57 7.58 -0.37
N ILE A 404 15.15 7.25 0.86
CA ILE A 404 15.64 6.07 1.58
C ILE A 404 15.23 4.77 0.86
N MET A 405 14.00 4.68 0.35
CA MET A 405 13.49 3.49 -0.34
C MET A 405 14.14 3.28 -1.71
N ASP A 406 14.36 4.35 -2.47
CA ASP A 406 15.04 4.33 -3.76
C ASP A 406 16.54 4.01 -3.61
N LEU A 407 17.17 4.46 -2.51
CA LEU A 407 18.51 4.01 -2.14
C LEU A 407 18.56 2.53 -1.73
N PHE A 408 17.54 1.99 -1.07
CA PHE A 408 17.45 0.54 -0.84
C PHE A 408 17.24 -0.25 -2.14
N SER A 409 16.45 0.26 -3.09
CA SER A 409 16.28 -0.41 -4.38
C SER A 409 17.56 -0.37 -5.21
N LEU A 410 18.31 0.74 -5.15
CA LEU A 410 19.65 0.84 -5.71
C LEU A 410 20.59 -0.22 -5.10
N MET A 411 20.67 -0.32 -3.77
CA MET A 411 21.54 -1.29 -3.07
C MET A 411 21.15 -2.77 -3.25
N GLU A 412 19.93 -3.05 -3.75
CA GLU A 412 19.51 -4.39 -4.20
C GLU A 412 20.04 -4.75 -5.59
N ILE A 413 20.49 -3.77 -6.39
CA ILE A 413 21.10 -3.96 -7.72
C ILE A 413 22.62 -3.74 -7.68
N THR A 414 23.08 -2.63 -7.10
CA THR A 414 24.51 -2.31 -6.96
C THR A 414 25.09 -3.14 -5.80
N MET A 415 25.57 -4.34 -6.15
CA MET A 415 26.10 -5.32 -5.21
C MET A 415 27.51 -4.96 -4.73
N GLU A 416 27.60 -3.86 -3.96
CA GLU A 416 28.81 -3.44 -3.24
C GLU A 416 29.36 -4.60 -2.39
N SER A 417 30.59 -5.03 -2.69
CA SER A 417 31.25 -6.18 -2.06
C SER A 417 31.80 -5.85 -0.66
N ASN A 418 32.01 -4.57 -0.35
CA ASN A 418 32.51 -4.13 0.95
C ASN A 418 31.39 -4.07 2.00
N PHE A 419 31.29 -5.11 2.84
CA PHE A 419 30.24 -5.23 3.86
C PHE A 419 30.31 -4.16 4.96
N GLU A 420 31.48 -3.64 5.33
CA GLU A 420 31.57 -2.55 6.32
C GLU A 420 31.06 -1.22 5.73
N LEU A 421 31.26 -0.99 4.43
CA LEU A 421 30.68 0.16 3.72
C LEU A 421 29.15 0.05 3.63
N VAL A 422 28.63 -1.14 3.29
CA VAL A 422 27.19 -1.45 3.29
C VAL A 422 26.56 -1.22 4.67
N LYS A 423 27.22 -1.68 5.74
CA LYS A 423 26.81 -1.51 7.13
C LYS A 423 26.79 -0.04 7.56
N GLN A 424 27.78 0.76 7.13
CA GLN A 424 27.78 2.21 7.34
C GLN A 424 26.61 2.88 6.62
N ILE A 425 26.40 2.59 5.32
CA ILE A 425 25.29 3.14 4.52
C ILE A 425 23.94 2.79 5.16
N VAL A 426 23.71 1.52 5.49
CA VAL A 426 22.49 1.04 6.15
C VAL A 426 22.25 1.74 7.50
N THR A 427 23.30 1.98 8.29
CA THR A 427 23.17 2.70 9.56
C THR A 427 22.78 4.16 9.34
N MET A 428 23.38 4.85 8.36
CA MET A 428 23.01 6.23 8.01
C MET A 428 21.59 6.34 7.43
N LEU A 429 21.17 5.39 6.57
CA LEU A 429 19.80 5.32 6.07
C LEU A 429 18.78 5.09 7.20
N PHE A 430 19.14 4.28 8.20
CA PHE A 430 18.33 4.10 9.40
C PHE A 430 18.28 5.36 10.28
N GLU A 431 19.38 6.10 10.40
CA GLU A 431 19.39 7.40 11.09
C GLU A 431 18.54 8.47 10.38
N LEU A 432 18.57 8.51 9.04
CA LEU A 432 17.72 9.42 8.25
C LEU A 432 16.22 9.24 8.51
N THR A 433 15.79 8.08 9.02
CA THR A 433 14.39 7.87 9.42
C THR A 433 13.91 8.80 10.53
N GLN A 434 14.80 9.55 11.21
CA GLN A 434 14.41 10.64 12.11
C GLN A 434 13.55 11.71 11.40
N PHE A 435 13.75 11.92 10.10
CA PHE A 435 12.96 12.84 9.27
C PHE A 435 11.68 12.19 8.71
N CYS A 436 11.54 10.86 8.81
CA CYS A 436 10.35 10.12 8.37
C CYS A 436 10.00 8.98 9.35
N PRO A 437 9.63 9.27 10.61
CA PRO A 437 9.50 8.27 11.67
C PRO A 437 8.48 7.18 11.33
N LYS A 438 7.41 7.52 10.61
CA LYS A 438 6.38 6.56 10.13
C LYS A 438 6.94 5.48 9.18
N ALA A 439 8.06 5.76 8.49
CA ALA A 439 8.71 4.81 7.58
C ALA A 439 9.73 3.91 8.28
N ARG A 440 10.16 4.24 9.51
CA ARG A 440 11.22 3.53 10.24
C ARG A 440 10.99 2.02 10.42
N PRO A 441 9.76 1.52 10.69
CA PRO A 441 9.47 0.08 10.71
C PRO A 441 9.71 -0.61 9.36
N MET A 442 9.26 0.02 8.26
CA MET A 442 9.41 -0.51 6.91
C MET A 442 10.89 -0.53 6.49
N VAL A 443 11.65 0.51 6.85
CA VAL A 443 13.10 0.59 6.64
C VAL A 443 13.81 -0.53 7.40
N ALA A 444 13.48 -0.76 8.67
CA ALA A 444 14.07 -1.86 9.45
C ALA A 444 13.83 -3.23 8.80
N ARG A 445 12.60 -3.53 8.34
CA ARG A 445 12.31 -4.75 7.56
C ARG A 445 13.11 -4.85 6.27
N LYS A 446 13.20 -3.75 5.51
CA LYS A 446 13.92 -3.71 4.22
C LYS A 446 15.42 -3.96 4.42
N ILE A 447 16.01 -3.45 5.51
CA ILE A 447 17.38 -3.75 5.94
C ILE A 447 17.54 -5.24 6.25
N THR A 448 16.70 -5.80 7.12
CA THR A 448 16.78 -7.23 7.49
C THR A 448 16.61 -8.14 6.27
N SER A 449 15.71 -7.78 5.35
CA SER A 449 15.54 -8.49 4.06
C SER A 449 16.79 -8.39 3.18
N LEU A 450 17.41 -7.21 3.06
CA LEU A 450 18.66 -7.01 2.32
C LEU A 450 19.82 -7.85 2.89
N TYR A 451 19.94 -7.91 4.23
CA TYR A 451 20.94 -8.76 4.89
C TYR A 451 20.67 -10.26 4.66
N ARG A 452 19.41 -10.72 4.74
CA ARG A 452 19.05 -12.12 4.42
C ARG A 452 19.33 -12.46 2.95
N LYS A 453 18.97 -11.60 2.00
CA LYS A 453 19.28 -11.78 0.57
C LYS A 453 20.79 -11.88 0.33
N ARG A 454 21.58 -10.95 0.86
CA ARG A 454 23.05 -10.93 0.68
C ARG A 454 23.74 -12.15 1.30
N ARG A 455 23.16 -12.75 2.35
CA ARG A 455 23.62 -14.03 2.93
C ARG A 455 23.42 -15.22 1.98
N PHE A 456 22.28 -15.33 1.30
CA PHE A 456 22.03 -16.43 0.36
C PHE A 456 22.91 -16.36 -0.89
N ILE A 457 23.41 -15.18 -1.25
CA ILE A 457 24.25 -14.97 -2.44
C ILE A 457 25.75 -15.19 -2.11
N ASN A 458 26.22 -14.74 -0.94
CA ASN A 458 27.65 -14.79 -0.57
C ASN A 458 27.99 -16.00 0.33
N ILE A 459 27.66 -17.20 -0.12
CA ILE A 459 27.79 -18.43 0.70
C ILE A 459 29.24 -18.77 1.12
N PRO A 460 30.31 -18.49 0.33
CA PRO A 460 31.67 -18.88 0.71
C PRO A 460 32.67 -17.71 0.86
N SER A 461 32.41 -16.68 1.68
CA SER A 461 33.49 -15.82 2.19
C SER A 461 33.14 -15.09 3.49
N THR A 462 33.69 -15.61 4.61
CA THR A 462 34.43 -14.92 5.70
C THR A 462 33.97 -13.58 6.31
N ALA A 463 32.88 -12.99 5.86
CA ALA A 463 32.46 -11.65 6.23
C ALA A 463 31.56 -11.66 7.47
N ASN A 464 31.75 -10.66 8.33
CA ASN A 464 31.00 -10.50 9.56
C ASN A 464 29.60 -9.90 9.31
N PHE A 465 28.73 -10.67 8.67
CA PHE A 465 27.30 -10.38 8.61
C PHE A 465 26.74 -10.39 10.03
N THR A 466 26.61 -9.20 10.60
CA THR A 466 25.90 -8.91 11.84
C THR A 466 25.12 -7.62 11.63
N LEU A 467 23.85 -7.61 12.01
CA LEU A 467 23.04 -6.39 11.92
C LEU A 467 23.59 -5.29 12.86
N PRO A 468 23.55 -4.00 12.46
CA PRO A 468 23.94 -2.92 13.35
C PRO A 468 23.03 -2.85 14.59
N ARG A 469 23.64 -2.69 15.77
CA ARG A 469 22.92 -2.61 17.07
C ARG A 469 21.69 -1.69 17.08
N PRO A 470 21.71 -0.47 16.48
CA PRO A 470 20.54 0.41 16.49
C PRO A 470 19.30 -0.19 15.82
N ILE A 471 19.47 -1.06 14.82
CA ILE A 471 18.38 -1.72 14.11
C ILE A 471 17.84 -2.90 14.93
N VAL A 472 18.75 -3.71 15.50
CA VAL A 472 18.37 -4.86 16.35
C VAL A 472 17.54 -4.39 17.56
N TYR A 473 18.03 -3.40 18.32
CA TYR A 473 17.31 -2.90 19.49
C TYR A 473 16.06 -2.10 19.15
N PHE A 474 16.03 -1.41 18.00
CA PHE A 474 14.80 -0.81 17.52
C PHE A 474 13.72 -1.88 17.26
N MET A 475 14.03 -2.94 16.49
CA MET A 475 13.06 -4.00 16.19
C MET A 475 12.60 -4.74 17.46
N LEU A 476 13.51 -4.95 18.42
CA LEU A 476 13.22 -5.60 19.70
C LEU A 476 12.31 -4.77 20.63
N LEU A 477 12.45 -3.44 20.62
CA LEU A 477 11.73 -2.53 21.51
C LEU A 477 10.56 -1.78 20.85
N HIS A 478 10.28 -2.00 19.56
CA HIS A 478 9.30 -1.22 18.81
C HIS A 478 7.84 -1.40 19.27
N GLY A 479 7.46 -2.58 19.74
CA GLY A 479 6.07 -2.92 20.04
C GLY A 479 5.28 -3.59 18.89
N ASP A 480 5.87 -3.81 17.71
CA ASP A 480 5.24 -4.58 16.61
C ASP A 480 5.73 -6.03 16.65
N LEU A 481 4.81 -6.98 16.90
CA LEU A 481 5.08 -8.42 16.91
C LEU A 481 5.78 -8.90 15.63
N ASN A 482 5.41 -8.35 14.48
CA ASN A 482 5.97 -8.78 13.20
C ASN A 482 7.45 -8.34 13.08
N LEU A 483 7.83 -7.15 13.59
CA LEU A 483 9.23 -6.75 13.65
C LEU A 483 10.02 -7.63 14.62
N LEU A 484 9.40 -7.99 15.75
CA LEU A 484 10.02 -8.87 16.74
C LEU A 484 10.25 -10.28 16.16
N ASP A 485 9.29 -10.82 15.40
CA ASP A 485 9.43 -12.10 14.71
C ASP A 485 10.50 -12.04 13.61
N ASP A 486 10.50 -10.99 12.77
CA ASP A 486 11.51 -10.76 11.74
C ASP A 486 12.96 -10.77 12.30
N ILE A 487 13.19 -10.08 13.43
CA ILE A 487 14.53 -10.02 14.05
C ILE A 487 14.88 -11.31 14.79
N CYS A 488 13.91 -11.97 15.44
CA CYS A 488 14.14 -13.26 16.08
C CYS A 488 14.47 -14.34 15.05
N LEU A 489 13.76 -14.37 13.91
CA LEU A 489 14.05 -15.27 12.79
C LEU A 489 15.46 -15.04 12.24
N TYR A 490 15.80 -13.79 11.96
CA TYR A 490 17.13 -13.42 11.47
C TYR A 490 18.26 -13.88 12.41
N LEU A 491 18.13 -13.61 13.72
CA LEU A 491 19.14 -14.00 14.70
C LEU A 491 19.19 -15.52 14.94
N ALA A 492 18.05 -16.21 14.88
CA ALA A 492 17.97 -17.67 14.94
C ALA A 492 18.64 -18.32 13.71
N GLU A 493 18.50 -17.73 12.52
CA GLU A 493 19.23 -18.15 11.33
C GLU A 493 20.73 -17.86 11.44
N GLU A 494 21.15 -16.70 11.96
CA GLU A 494 22.57 -16.35 12.15
C GLU A 494 23.32 -17.35 13.04
N LYS A 495 22.65 -18.05 13.96
CA LYS A 495 23.30 -19.02 14.86
C LYS A 495 23.99 -20.19 14.15
N ASN A 496 23.56 -20.49 12.93
CA ASN A 496 24.14 -21.54 12.10
C ASN A 496 25.39 -21.08 11.33
N LEU A 497 25.87 -19.84 11.53
CA LEU A 497 27.03 -19.29 10.86
C LEU A 497 28.33 -19.54 11.63
N HIS A 498 29.39 -19.92 10.91
CA HIS A 498 30.75 -19.98 11.44
C HIS A 498 31.42 -18.60 11.36
N TYR A 499 31.47 -17.91 12.49
CA TYR A 499 32.17 -16.63 12.62
C TYR A 499 33.69 -16.84 12.71
N LYS A 500 34.46 -16.12 11.88
CA LYS A 500 35.92 -16.01 12.03
C LYS A 500 36.34 -14.95 13.07
N ASP A 501 35.58 -13.87 13.20
CA ASP A 501 35.83 -12.81 14.18
C ASP A 501 35.04 -13.05 15.49
N ASP A 502 35.81 -13.09 16.57
CA ASP A 502 35.33 -13.28 17.91
C ASP A 502 34.46 -12.09 18.41
N LYS A 503 34.71 -10.87 17.94
CA LYS A 503 33.93 -9.66 18.31
C LYS A 503 32.51 -9.69 17.73
N SER A 504 32.36 -10.18 16.51
CA SER A 504 31.08 -10.34 15.83
C SER A 504 30.26 -11.45 16.48
N ARG A 505 30.88 -12.62 16.75
CA ARG A 505 30.28 -13.72 17.52
C ARG A 505 29.81 -13.28 18.92
N ARG A 506 30.64 -12.51 19.65
CA ARG A 506 30.28 -11.95 20.97
C ARG A 506 29.08 -11.00 20.87
N SER A 507 28.96 -10.22 19.80
CA SER A 507 27.82 -9.31 19.60
C SER A 507 26.52 -10.06 19.31
N GLN A 508 26.57 -11.11 18.49
CA GLN A 508 25.42 -11.98 18.22
C GLN A 508 24.96 -12.77 19.47
N ASN A 509 25.91 -13.32 20.23
CA ASN A 509 25.63 -13.97 21.52
C ASN A 509 24.97 -12.99 22.51
N CYS A 510 25.36 -11.71 22.46
CA CYS A 510 24.76 -10.66 23.28
C CYS A 510 23.28 -10.44 22.91
N PHE A 511 22.98 -10.20 21.63
CA PHE A 511 21.59 -10.09 21.16
C PHE A 511 20.75 -11.32 21.53
N THR A 512 21.31 -12.52 21.35
CA THR A 512 20.66 -13.78 21.72
C THR A 512 20.28 -13.82 23.20
N MET A 513 21.24 -13.50 24.08
CA MET A 513 21.05 -13.56 25.53
C MET A 513 20.07 -12.50 26.02
N GLU A 514 20.09 -11.30 25.43
CA GLU A 514 19.18 -10.22 25.79
C GLU A 514 17.74 -10.52 25.35
N ILE A 515 17.52 -11.05 24.15
CA ILE A 515 16.18 -11.49 23.69
C ILE A 515 15.64 -12.62 24.57
N VAL A 516 16.47 -13.62 24.91
CA VAL A 516 16.06 -14.73 25.79
C VAL A 516 15.79 -14.26 27.22
N ASN A 517 16.57 -13.31 27.74
CA ASN A 517 16.37 -12.75 29.07
C ASN A 517 15.14 -11.83 29.14
N GLN A 518 14.84 -11.09 28.07
CA GLN A 518 13.63 -10.31 27.91
C GLN A 518 12.40 -11.22 27.82
N LEU A 519 12.32 -12.09 26.80
CA LEU A 519 11.08 -12.80 26.44
C LEU A 519 10.72 -13.94 27.39
N TRP A 520 11.70 -14.70 27.91
CA TRP A 520 11.43 -15.92 28.67
C TRP A 520 11.80 -15.85 30.15
N ARG A 521 13.02 -15.40 30.46
CA ARG A 521 13.63 -15.58 31.80
C ARG A 521 13.28 -14.50 32.83
N GLY A 522 12.45 -13.51 32.49
CA GLY A 522 12.09 -12.43 33.44
C GLY A 522 13.28 -11.58 33.89
N LYS A 523 14.32 -11.45 33.05
CA LYS A 523 15.59 -10.76 33.34
C LYS A 523 15.80 -9.50 32.49
N PHE A 524 14.71 -8.94 31.96
CA PHE A 524 14.73 -7.69 31.21
C PHE A 524 15.44 -6.57 31.99
N LEU A 525 16.31 -5.82 31.32
CA LEU A 525 17.11 -4.70 31.87
C LEU A 525 18.03 -5.02 33.07
N SER A 526 18.13 -6.27 33.53
CA SER A 526 19.14 -6.64 34.51
C SER A 526 20.55 -6.54 33.88
N LEU A 527 21.56 -6.16 34.66
CA LEU A 527 22.93 -5.98 34.19
C LEU A 527 23.86 -6.99 34.85
N ASP A 528 24.72 -7.62 34.05
CA ASP A 528 25.87 -8.36 34.57
C ASP A 528 27.13 -7.48 34.43
N LEU A 529 27.81 -7.22 35.56
CA LEU A 529 28.96 -6.32 35.61
C LEU A 529 30.25 -6.95 35.06
N GLN A 530 30.26 -8.25 34.75
CA GLN A 530 31.43 -8.89 34.15
C GLN A 530 31.70 -8.36 32.74
N ARG A 531 32.92 -7.83 32.48
CA ARG A 531 33.31 -7.21 31.19
C ARG A 531 33.03 -8.08 29.95
N ASN A 532 33.17 -9.40 30.10
CA ASN A 532 32.98 -10.41 29.05
C ASN A 532 31.57 -11.00 29.00
N SER A 533 30.65 -10.58 29.88
CA SER A 533 29.28 -11.09 29.86
C SER A 533 28.59 -10.76 28.53
N PRO A 534 27.86 -11.71 27.92
CA PRO A 534 26.95 -11.42 26.82
C PRO A 534 25.71 -10.62 27.28
N HIS A 535 25.55 -10.37 28.58
CA HIS A 535 24.35 -9.77 29.14
C HIS A 535 24.59 -8.30 29.54
N LYS A 536 24.14 -7.36 28.70
CA LYS A 536 24.53 -5.94 28.79
C LYS A 536 23.36 -4.98 28.97
N ALA A 537 22.23 -5.47 29.48
CA ALA A 537 21.03 -4.68 29.75
C ALA A 537 20.56 -3.82 28.54
N LEU A 538 20.65 -4.36 27.31
CA LEU A 538 20.36 -3.65 26.05
C LEU A 538 21.26 -2.41 25.83
N PHE A 539 22.42 -2.37 26.50
CA PHE A 539 23.35 -1.25 26.56
C PHE A 539 22.76 0.05 27.14
N PHE A 540 21.66 -0.03 27.89
CA PHE A 540 21.19 1.12 28.67
C PHE A 540 22.19 1.49 29.77
N ASN A 541 22.21 2.77 30.13
CA ASN A 541 23.00 3.23 31.28
C ASN A 541 22.44 2.57 32.56
N HIS A 542 23.31 1.92 33.34
CA HIS A 542 22.96 1.30 34.62
C HIS A 542 22.23 2.25 35.60
N LEU A 543 22.46 3.57 35.49
CA LEU A 543 21.77 4.59 36.29
C LEU A 543 20.36 4.94 35.80
N LEU A 544 19.95 4.50 34.60
CA LEU A 544 18.62 4.74 34.05
C LEU A 544 17.58 3.76 34.63
N VAL A 545 17.96 2.49 34.79
CA VAL A 545 17.07 1.41 35.22
C VAL A 545 16.46 1.68 36.61
N PRO A 546 17.22 2.11 37.65
CA PRO A 546 16.64 2.50 38.94
C PRO A 546 15.76 3.75 38.88
N LYS A 547 16.03 4.70 37.97
CA LYS A 547 15.23 5.93 37.81
C LYS A 547 13.87 5.65 37.17
N LEU A 548 13.79 4.71 36.24
CA LEU A 548 12.53 4.22 35.68
C LEU A 548 11.71 3.48 36.75
N PHE A 549 12.36 2.76 37.66
CA PHE A 549 11.68 2.06 38.75
C PHE A 549 11.15 3.03 39.81
N ASN A 550 11.99 3.94 40.32
CA ASN A 550 11.61 4.90 41.38
C ASN A 550 10.50 5.88 40.98
N SER A 551 10.19 6.02 39.68
CA SER A 551 9.12 6.87 39.18
C SER A 551 7.76 6.16 39.04
N SER A 552 7.66 4.88 39.40
CA SER A 552 6.45 4.08 39.16
C SER A 552 6.11 3.11 40.30
N SER A 553 4.87 3.18 40.79
CA SER A 553 4.31 2.29 41.83
C SER A 553 3.91 0.92 41.25
N PHE A 554 4.78 0.25 40.49
CA PHE A 554 4.48 -1.05 39.91
C PHE A 554 4.58 -2.17 40.96
N SER A 555 3.52 -2.96 41.08
CA SER A 555 3.54 -4.29 41.74
C SER A 555 4.24 -5.37 40.89
N VAL A 556 4.56 -5.07 39.63
CA VAL A 556 5.19 -6.01 38.69
C VAL A 556 6.70 -5.76 38.64
N PRO A 557 7.56 -6.77 38.81
CA PRO A 557 9.01 -6.59 38.68
C PRO A 557 9.39 -6.22 37.24
N LEU A 558 10.26 -5.23 37.09
CA LEU A 558 10.70 -4.69 35.79
C LEU A 558 11.24 -5.76 34.82
N GLY A 559 11.86 -6.82 35.37
CA GLY A 559 12.36 -7.97 34.61
C GLY A 559 11.28 -8.73 33.84
N ASP A 560 10.04 -8.76 34.36
CA ASP A 560 8.90 -9.46 33.78
C ASP A 560 8.12 -8.61 32.76
N ILE A 561 8.22 -7.28 32.81
CA ILE A 561 7.58 -6.37 31.84
C ILE A 561 8.07 -6.64 30.41
N GLY A 562 9.28 -7.16 30.23
CA GLY A 562 9.79 -7.58 28.92
C GLY A 562 9.26 -8.95 28.42
N GLY A 563 8.63 -9.74 29.28
CA GLY A 563 8.32 -11.16 29.06
C GLY A 563 7.10 -11.42 28.18
N ILE A 564 7.00 -12.64 27.63
CA ILE A 564 5.90 -13.07 26.76
C ILE A 564 4.50 -12.91 27.40
N LEU A 565 4.36 -12.92 28.72
CA LEU A 565 3.04 -12.74 29.35
C LEU A 565 2.61 -11.27 29.52
N LEU A 566 3.56 -10.33 29.61
CA LEU A 566 3.31 -8.95 30.10
C LEU A 566 3.85 -7.85 29.18
N SER A 567 4.71 -8.18 28.23
CA SER A 567 5.22 -7.23 27.23
C SER A 567 4.09 -6.61 26.42
N PRO A 568 4.14 -5.30 26.10
CA PRO A 568 3.14 -4.64 25.25
C PRO A 568 2.91 -5.33 23.91
N VAL A 569 3.90 -6.06 23.39
CA VAL A 569 3.81 -6.86 22.15
C VAL A 569 2.87 -8.06 22.30
N PHE A 570 2.86 -8.69 23.48
CA PHE A 570 2.24 -9.99 23.70
C PHE A 570 1.07 -9.98 24.67
N ALA A 571 0.94 -8.99 25.56
CA ALA A 571 -0.04 -8.99 26.66
C ALA A 571 -1.47 -9.32 26.19
N PHE A 572 -1.92 -8.71 25.08
CA PHE A 572 -3.21 -9.02 24.46
C PHE A 572 -3.32 -10.47 23.95
N ILE A 573 -2.27 -10.99 23.31
CA ILE A 573 -2.22 -12.35 22.76
C ILE A 573 -2.19 -13.39 23.89
N SER A 574 -1.37 -13.15 24.91
CA SER A 574 -1.22 -14.01 26.08
C SER A 574 -2.50 -14.05 26.91
N THR A 575 -3.15 -12.91 27.12
CA THR A 575 -4.48 -12.85 27.75
C THR A 575 -5.54 -13.56 26.91
N THR A 576 -5.53 -13.36 25.58
CA THR A 576 -6.49 -14.03 24.67
C THR A 576 -6.32 -15.56 24.67
N ARG A 577 -5.07 -16.07 24.65
CA ARG A 577 -4.82 -17.51 24.74
C ARG A 577 -5.15 -18.06 26.13
N LEU A 578 -4.90 -17.30 27.20
CA LEU A 578 -5.33 -17.69 28.54
C LEU A 578 -6.86 -17.79 28.65
N ARG A 579 -7.61 -16.79 28.17
CA ARG A 579 -9.09 -16.84 28.14
C ARG A 579 -9.58 -18.09 27.40
N HIS A 580 -8.98 -18.41 26.27
CA HIS A 580 -9.29 -19.63 25.53
C HIS A 580 -8.99 -20.93 26.30
N LEU A 581 -7.94 -20.95 27.15
CA LEU A 581 -7.65 -22.08 28.04
C LEU A 581 -8.65 -22.16 29.20
N GLU A 582 -9.03 -21.01 29.79
CA GLU A 582 -10.06 -20.92 30.84
C GLU A 582 -11.43 -21.39 30.30
N ASP A 583 -11.77 -21.01 29.06
CA ASP A 583 -13.00 -21.41 28.36
C ASP A 583 -13.01 -22.91 28.00
N GLU A 584 -11.87 -23.46 27.53
CA GLU A 584 -11.70 -24.92 27.30
C GLU A 584 -11.95 -25.75 28.58
N HIS A 585 -11.70 -25.17 29.76
CA HIS A 585 -11.89 -25.80 31.07
C HIS A 585 -13.20 -25.40 31.77
N ASN A 586 -14.08 -24.61 31.12
CA ASN A 586 -15.34 -24.10 31.66
C ASN A 586 -15.20 -23.37 33.01
N LEU A 587 -14.24 -22.46 33.12
CA LEU A 587 -13.98 -21.71 34.35
C LEU A 587 -14.78 -20.39 34.43
N ASP A 588 -15.63 -20.28 35.45
CA ASP A 588 -16.42 -19.07 35.74
C ASP A 588 -15.54 -17.91 36.26
N GLU A 589 -14.60 -18.21 37.17
CA GLU A 589 -13.68 -17.22 37.74
C GLU A 589 -12.39 -17.09 36.91
N ARG A 590 -11.97 -15.84 36.71
CA ARG A 590 -11.01 -15.43 35.68
C ARG A 590 -10.03 -14.42 36.25
N ILE A 591 -8.74 -14.51 35.89
CA ILE A 591 -7.77 -13.47 36.30
C ILE A 591 -8.11 -12.13 35.62
N GLU A 592 -8.31 -11.07 36.40
CA GLU A 592 -8.60 -9.71 35.92
C GLU A 592 -7.35 -8.81 35.77
N GLY A 593 -6.17 -9.30 36.16
CA GLY A 593 -4.93 -8.52 36.25
C GLY A 593 -3.74 -9.09 35.45
N PRO A 594 -2.53 -8.53 35.65
CA PRO A 594 -1.30 -9.04 35.03
C PRO A 594 -0.99 -10.47 35.51
N LEU A 595 -0.47 -11.30 34.61
CA LEU A 595 -0.04 -12.69 34.87
C LEU A 595 1.31 -12.76 35.61
N THR A 596 1.27 -12.42 36.90
CA THR A 596 2.34 -12.62 37.88
C THR A 596 2.28 -14.02 38.50
N GLU A 597 3.40 -14.49 39.08
CA GLU A 597 3.41 -15.73 39.90
C GLU A 597 2.41 -15.66 41.07
N GLU A 598 2.35 -14.49 41.71
CA GLU A 598 1.48 -14.21 42.87
C GLU A 598 0.00 -14.38 42.51
N ASN A 599 -0.45 -13.83 41.38
CA ASN A 599 -1.85 -13.96 40.95
C ASN A 599 -2.20 -15.40 40.56
N VAL A 600 -1.28 -16.11 39.88
CA VAL A 600 -1.45 -17.54 39.50
C VAL A 600 -1.57 -18.42 40.75
N THR A 601 -0.66 -18.25 41.71
CA THR A 601 -0.64 -19.05 42.95
C THR A 601 -1.81 -18.72 43.89
N LEU A 602 -2.24 -17.45 43.94
CA LEU A 602 -3.42 -17.04 44.71
C LEU A 602 -4.71 -17.68 44.17
N MET A 603 -4.92 -17.71 42.84
CA MET A 603 -6.07 -18.38 42.23
C MET A 603 -6.04 -19.91 42.39
N GLN A 604 -4.85 -20.52 42.44
CA GLN A 604 -4.70 -21.97 42.64
C GLN A 604 -4.87 -22.41 44.10
N THR A 605 -4.60 -21.53 45.08
CA THR A 605 -4.70 -21.83 46.51
C THR A 605 -6.10 -21.58 47.09
N GLN A 606 -6.93 -20.78 46.42
CA GLN A 606 -8.33 -20.59 46.79
C GLN A 606 -9.15 -21.85 46.50
N LYS A 607 -9.57 -22.56 47.55
CA LYS A 607 -10.38 -23.80 47.46
C LYS A 607 -11.74 -23.65 46.75
N ARG A 608 -12.21 -22.42 46.50
CA ARG A 608 -13.45 -22.15 45.76
C ARG A 608 -13.25 -22.19 44.24
N THR A 609 -12.05 -21.89 43.77
CA THR A 609 -11.70 -21.82 42.35
C THR A 609 -10.93 -23.07 41.95
N GLN A 610 -11.58 -23.97 41.20
CA GLN A 610 -10.88 -25.04 40.47
C GLN A 610 -10.13 -24.49 39.23
N TRP A 611 -9.35 -23.43 39.44
CA TRP A 611 -8.66 -22.72 38.37
C TRP A 611 -7.50 -23.57 37.81
N LEU A 612 -7.00 -23.20 36.63
CA LEU A 612 -6.05 -23.99 35.84
C LEU A 612 -4.86 -24.46 36.67
N GLN A 613 -4.63 -25.78 36.73
CA GLN A 613 -3.50 -26.42 37.41
C GLN A 613 -2.20 -26.33 36.56
N LEU A 614 -1.97 -25.18 35.95
CA LEU A 614 -0.82 -24.87 35.10
C LEU A 614 0.11 -23.90 35.82
N SER A 615 1.41 -24.20 35.84
CA SER A 615 2.40 -23.22 36.30
C SER A 615 2.50 -22.05 35.32
N ARG A 616 3.00 -20.89 35.78
CA ARG A 616 3.22 -19.71 34.93
C ARG A 616 4.08 -20.04 33.69
N ASP A 617 5.09 -20.90 33.84
CA ASP A 617 5.93 -21.36 32.73
C ASP A 617 5.20 -22.30 31.76
N ALA A 618 4.24 -23.10 32.22
CA ALA A 618 3.36 -23.87 31.33
C ALA A 618 2.45 -22.95 30.51
N ILE A 619 1.91 -21.88 31.12
CA ILE A 619 1.12 -20.85 30.42
C ILE A 619 1.97 -20.14 29.36
N LYS A 620 3.21 -19.74 29.66
CA LYS A 620 4.16 -19.18 28.66
C LYS A 620 4.37 -20.14 27.48
N LEU A 621 4.42 -21.44 27.74
CA LEU A 621 4.68 -22.47 26.75
C LEU A 621 3.47 -22.69 25.82
N GLU A 622 2.25 -22.62 26.36
CA GLU A 622 1.02 -22.61 25.55
C GLU A 622 0.90 -21.35 24.67
N VAL A 623 1.34 -20.19 25.15
CA VAL A 623 1.44 -18.98 24.31
C VAL A 623 2.45 -19.17 23.18
N LEU A 624 3.63 -19.75 23.43
CA LEU A 624 4.59 -20.07 22.37
C LEU A 624 4.01 -21.06 21.33
N ARG A 625 3.32 -22.11 21.76
CA ARG A 625 2.65 -23.06 20.84
C ARG A 625 1.56 -22.39 20.02
N PHE A 626 0.80 -21.47 20.60
CA PHE A 626 -0.19 -20.68 19.88
C PHE A 626 0.45 -19.77 18.82
N LEU A 627 1.59 -19.14 19.13
CA LEU A 627 2.36 -18.33 18.18
C LEU A 627 2.91 -19.17 17.02
N ASP A 628 3.43 -20.38 17.30
CA ASP A 628 3.95 -21.31 16.28
C ASP A 628 2.83 -21.78 15.34
N LYS A 629 1.66 -22.14 15.90
CA LYS A 629 0.42 -22.45 15.14
C LYS A 629 -0.09 -21.28 14.30
N ARG A 630 0.26 -20.03 14.65
CA ARG A 630 -0.07 -18.79 13.91
C ARG A 630 1.04 -18.37 12.93
N HIS A 631 2.05 -19.22 12.70
CA HIS A 631 3.20 -18.99 11.83
C HIS A 631 4.17 -17.85 12.27
N PHE A 632 4.18 -17.46 13.55
CA PHE A 632 5.24 -16.62 14.12
C PHE A 632 6.49 -17.46 14.42
N THR A 633 7.11 -17.91 13.32
CA THR A 633 8.22 -18.88 13.33
C THR A 633 9.48 -18.32 13.95
N GLY A 634 9.75 -17.01 13.85
CA GLY A 634 10.99 -16.41 14.30
C GLY A 634 11.18 -16.45 15.82
N ILE A 635 10.17 -16.00 16.57
CA ILE A 635 10.15 -16.04 18.04
C ILE A 635 10.22 -17.49 18.52
N CYS A 636 9.44 -18.38 17.91
CA CYS A 636 9.37 -19.79 18.31
C CYS A 636 10.71 -20.51 18.06
N ASP A 637 11.29 -20.37 16.85
CA ASP A 637 12.61 -20.90 16.54
C ASP A 637 13.68 -20.31 17.48
N MET A 638 13.64 -19.00 17.73
CA MET A 638 14.59 -18.35 18.62
C MET A 638 14.50 -18.89 20.04
N MET A 639 13.31 -19.11 20.60
CA MET A 639 13.15 -19.69 21.94
C MET A 639 13.56 -21.17 21.97
N PHE A 640 12.98 -22.01 21.10
CA PHE A 640 13.21 -23.46 21.09
C PHE A 640 14.67 -23.84 20.74
N LYS A 641 15.36 -23.08 19.88
CA LYS A 641 16.79 -23.32 19.54
C LYS A 641 17.75 -22.73 20.57
N SER A 642 17.34 -21.72 21.36
CA SER A 642 18.24 -21.04 22.32
C SER A 642 18.19 -21.60 23.73
N LEU A 643 17.04 -22.12 24.16
CA LEU A 643 16.82 -22.58 25.53
C LEU A 643 16.83 -24.10 25.61
N LYS A 644 17.87 -24.67 26.23
CA LYS A 644 17.95 -26.11 26.52
C LYS A 644 16.73 -26.64 27.30
N SER A 645 16.13 -25.81 28.15
CA SER A 645 14.91 -26.14 28.92
C SER A 645 13.65 -26.29 28.06
N LEU A 646 13.65 -25.74 26.83
CA LEU A 646 12.55 -25.85 25.87
C LEU A 646 12.87 -26.80 24.71
N ALA A 647 14.09 -27.33 24.65
CA ALA A 647 14.50 -28.27 23.60
C ALA A 647 13.63 -29.55 23.69
N GLY A 648 12.88 -29.82 22.62
CA GLY A 648 11.93 -30.93 22.55
C GLY A 648 10.50 -30.62 23.03
N ALA A 649 10.23 -29.44 23.62
CA ALA A 649 8.88 -29.08 24.07
C ALA A 649 7.92 -28.65 22.93
N ARG A 650 8.47 -28.32 21.75
CA ARG A 650 7.73 -27.90 20.54
C ARG A 650 6.77 -28.98 20.02
N ASN A 651 7.21 -30.25 20.01
CA ASN A 651 6.46 -31.37 19.42
C ASN A 651 5.80 -32.28 20.46
N LYS A 652 6.02 -32.05 21.76
CA LYS A 652 5.26 -32.72 22.81
C LYS A 652 3.86 -32.10 22.83
N ASN A 653 2.88 -32.75 22.20
CA ASN A 653 1.49 -32.50 22.58
C ASN A 653 1.36 -32.84 24.08
N VAL A 654 0.68 -31.95 24.82
CA VAL A 654 0.15 -32.25 26.15
C VAL A 654 -1.27 -32.77 25.93
#